data_AF-A0A1H6KAZ1-F1
#
_entry.id   AF-A0A1H6KAZ1-F1
#
_cell.length_a   1.000
_cell.length_b   1.000
_cell.length_c   1.000
_cell.angle_alpha   90.00
_cell.angle_beta   90.00
_cell.angle_gamma   90.00
#
_symmetry.space_group_name_H-M   'P 1'
#
loop_
_entity.id
_entity.type
_entity.pdbx_description
1 polymer ?
#
loop_
_entity_poly.entity_id
_entity_poly.type
_entity_poly.pdbx_seq_one_letter_code
_entity_poly.pdbx_strand_id
1 'polypeptide(L)'
;MNNNNFMKAMSMIDEDLVKEADTPYTGKTEADDTKVSFSEDENSAVVSGVDVYHRNIWKKCLGIAASLVIVLGAVGGGIYHFNKMKDKPVVNEEIENDYASIYETVKENKDSYDMNEYVCNYSSAEISFVREANDYKDKLFEYLDSIEGVKKVEEYPNSFRCVLFTFSDDKSGKKYDFSLRENGYGFWQETNGDENAVMTPPNIESYYYGKDVFEKLFEEALNVADSDTVEAMNKVSQEEIENFVTNHLEKCDGKVVYYPWQSAEECEIKKYSITDKEALTDALMNFEWVKIKESEFEYYDWYDMGIRISENGYLMAVGNDPDPYGCYKLKYEDESEKLAAEIRSVLGYAVDSSDVSSEDIKNALQELTTGTLAQWRSGPDYVPQGRENYETTARYYTLNDGESFINEIASFEWVTCDSLEIDEKAYFYDHGMMNLKGAYNFGITENSFGGTGSFYPLGYIISTAGRFKLKNESDAEKFAAIFDKYLIMEKESEIAEKICSGMTNYDNLRGHFTFEKTYGDEDQIIDGYMSYDAKNEKLYMKGDGHLFYQEKENTIELIMNGHDNAAYRTVEKETGNIDRVGTYRYSSGSSIPLPDNYAYLCKSLEKSLTPRGFNEYNSAKQNNYQITESNGKIELYSHGATDGFYTRIILTERGQLISYENIGPSYKTIFKLDDYEFDSPDFTMEDVGQLYESMKADEEEQYKRQME
;
A
#
# COMPACT_ATOMS: atom_id res chain seq x y z
N MET A 1 22.37 55.89 -14.34
CA MET A 1 22.32 56.65 -13.07
C MET A 1 23.75 56.96 -12.62
N ASN A 2 23.97 57.91 -11.72
CA ASN A 2 25.33 58.43 -11.43
C ASN A 2 26.00 57.69 -10.24
N ASN A 3 27.26 57.25 -10.40
CA ASN A 3 27.97 56.36 -9.45
C ASN A 3 28.11 56.91 -8.01
N ASN A 4 27.94 58.22 -7.81
CA ASN A 4 27.99 58.84 -6.49
C ASN A 4 26.83 58.45 -5.55
N ASN A 5 25.77 57.80 -6.03
CA ASN A 5 24.68 57.32 -5.15
C ASN A 5 24.97 55.96 -4.50
N PHE A 6 25.80 55.09 -5.12
CA PHE A 6 26.10 53.76 -4.58
C PHE A 6 27.09 53.84 -3.40
N MET A 7 28.17 54.62 -3.55
CA MET A 7 29.14 54.85 -2.47
C MET A 7 28.52 55.56 -1.24
N LYS A 8 27.42 56.31 -1.45
CA LYS A 8 26.68 56.96 -0.36
C LYS A 8 25.70 56.03 0.36
N ALA A 9 25.30 54.92 -0.25
CA ALA A 9 24.55 53.86 0.43
C ALA A 9 25.47 52.97 1.27
N MET A 10 26.68 52.65 0.77
CA MET A 10 27.71 51.90 1.50
C MET A 10 28.25 52.65 2.73
N SER A 11 28.25 53.99 2.74
CA SER A 11 28.71 54.79 3.88
C SER A 11 27.63 55.08 4.94
N MET A 12 26.52 54.33 4.94
CA MET A 12 25.43 54.46 5.92
C MET A 12 25.12 53.14 6.65
N ILE A 13 26.07 52.20 6.66
CA ILE A 13 26.07 51.07 7.61
C ILE A 13 26.78 51.55 8.88
N ASP A 14 26.05 51.58 10.00
CA ASP A 14 26.51 52.14 11.27
C ASP A 14 27.74 51.42 11.86
N GLU A 15 28.73 52.20 12.32
CA GLU A 15 29.86 51.69 13.12
C GLU A 15 29.43 51.14 14.49
N ASP A 16 28.17 51.38 14.90
CA ASP A 16 27.62 50.89 16.17
C ASP A 16 27.26 49.39 16.13
N LEU A 17 27.06 48.78 14.95
CA LEU A 17 26.78 47.35 14.81
C LEU A 17 27.98 46.42 15.03
N VAL A 18 29.20 46.97 15.10
CA VAL A 18 30.44 46.21 15.38
C VAL A 18 30.82 46.22 16.87
N LYS A 19 30.12 47.00 17.72
CA LYS A 19 30.45 47.14 19.16
C LYS A 19 29.66 46.25 20.11
N GLU A 20 28.64 45.52 19.66
CA GLU A 20 27.84 44.63 20.52
C GLU A 20 28.30 43.17 20.54
N ALA A 21 29.34 42.79 19.80
CA ALA A 21 29.88 41.42 19.78
C ALA A 21 30.96 41.13 20.84
N ASP A 22 31.44 42.15 21.57
CA ASP A 22 32.68 42.07 22.37
C ASP A 22 32.53 42.55 23.84
N THR A 23 31.29 42.62 24.36
CA THR A 23 30.99 43.01 25.74
C THR A 23 30.66 41.81 26.64
N PRO A 24 31.48 41.50 27.67
CA PRO A 24 31.23 40.36 28.55
C PRO A 24 30.12 40.64 29.57
N TYR A 25 29.12 39.75 29.64
CA TYR A 25 28.01 39.87 30.58
C TYR A 25 28.39 39.41 32.00
N THR A 26 28.62 40.39 32.88
CA THR A 26 28.59 40.24 34.34
C THR A 26 27.46 41.15 34.87
N GLY A 27 26.63 40.80 35.85
CA GLY A 27 26.53 39.63 36.72
C GLY A 27 25.91 40.05 38.07
N LYS A 28 25.22 39.15 38.79
CA LYS A 28 24.85 39.27 40.22
C LYS A 28 24.76 37.85 40.83
N THR A 29 25.81 37.39 41.53
CA THR A 29 25.98 37.39 43.02
C THR A 29 25.00 36.46 43.74
N GLU A 30 25.41 35.58 44.65
CA GLU A 30 26.47 35.68 45.70
C GLU A 30 27.45 34.46 45.65
N ALA A 31 28.78 34.65 45.70
CA ALA A 31 29.70 34.56 46.87
C ALA A 31 29.87 33.13 47.47
N ASP A 32 31.06 32.63 47.83
CA ASP A 32 32.30 33.31 48.22
C ASP A 32 33.61 32.48 47.97
N ASP A 33 34.76 33.18 47.95
CA ASP A 33 36.19 32.78 48.06
C ASP A 33 36.65 31.30 47.79
N THR A 34 37.62 31.01 46.92
CA THR A 34 39.06 31.38 47.10
C THR A 34 39.94 31.13 45.85
N LYS A 35 41.10 31.81 45.77
CA LYS A 35 42.17 31.61 44.76
C LYS A 35 42.87 30.24 44.86
N VAL A 36 43.20 29.60 43.73
CA VAL A 36 44.51 28.90 43.48
C VAL A 36 44.88 28.99 41.98
N SER A 37 46.19 29.04 41.71
CA SER A 37 46.85 29.14 40.40
C SER A 37 47.01 27.81 39.66
N PHE A 38 47.21 27.87 38.33
CA PHE A 38 47.69 26.76 37.51
C PHE A 38 49.10 26.31 37.92
N SER A 39 49.32 24.99 37.94
CA SER A 39 50.64 24.35 37.77
C SER A 39 50.45 22.97 37.14
N GLU A 40 51.24 22.67 36.12
CA GLU A 40 51.34 21.34 35.49
C GLU A 40 52.17 20.41 36.41
N ASP A 41 51.66 19.21 36.73
CA ASP A 41 52.39 17.94 36.54
C ASP A 41 51.60 16.70 37.00
N GLU A 42 51.39 15.81 36.03
CA GLU A 42 51.49 14.33 36.08
C GLU A 42 50.88 13.42 37.19
N ASN A 43 49.97 12.55 36.73
CA ASN A 43 50.09 11.07 36.66
C ASN A 43 49.17 10.11 37.46
N SER A 44 48.43 9.30 36.69
CA SER A 44 47.96 7.91 36.96
C SER A 44 46.82 7.69 37.98
N ALA A 45 45.93 6.68 37.85
CA ALA A 45 46.00 5.45 37.03
C ALA A 45 44.61 4.83 36.68
N VAL A 46 44.46 4.30 35.44
CA VAL A 46 43.93 2.95 35.04
C VAL A 46 42.48 2.58 35.48
N VAL A 47 41.57 1.93 34.72
CA VAL A 47 41.54 0.90 33.64
C VAL A 47 40.41 1.27 32.63
N SER A 48 40.16 0.68 31.44
CA SER A 48 40.79 -0.37 30.59
C SER A 48 40.26 -0.21 29.13
N GLY A 49 40.43 -1.23 28.27
CA GLY A 49 39.45 -1.56 27.21
C GLY A 49 39.51 -0.80 25.88
N VAL A 50 40.68 -0.32 25.46
CA VAL A 50 40.86 0.34 24.15
C VAL A 50 41.99 -0.34 23.38
N ASP A 51 41.68 -0.85 22.18
CA ASP A 51 42.69 -1.16 21.17
C ASP A 51 43.15 0.13 20.49
N VAL A 52 44.44 0.44 20.65
CA VAL A 52 45.05 1.69 20.19
C VAL A 52 45.53 1.54 18.74
N TYR A 53 44.76 2.04 17.78
CA TYR A 53 45.20 2.07 16.38
C TYR A 53 46.33 3.08 16.14
N HIS A 54 47.50 2.58 15.73
CA HIS A 54 48.66 3.39 15.35
C HIS A 54 48.39 4.34 14.16
N ARG A 55 48.19 5.63 14.45
CA ARG A 55 48.30 6.70 13.45
C ARG A 55 49.69 7.35 13.51
N ASN A 56 50.52 7.22 12.46
CA ASN A 56 51.54 8.25 12.11
C ASN A 56 52.34 8.13 10.78
N ILE A 57 52.01 7.23 9.85
CA ILE A 57 52.78 7.09 8.57
C ILE A 57 52.13 7.80 7.38
N TRP A 58 50.82 7.65 7.17
CA TRP A 58 50.11 8.20 5.99
C TRP A 58 50.24 9.72 5.79
N LYS A 59 50.30 10.51 6.87
CA LYS A 59 50.49 11.97 6.79
C LYS A 59 51.84 12.39 6.21
N LYS A 60 52.87 11.53 6.25
CA LYS A 60 54.18 11.82 5.64
C LYS A 60 54.20 11.52 4.13
N CYS A 61 53.47 10.51 3.67
CA CYS A 61 53.37 10.19 2.25
C CYS A 61 52.57 11.25 1.47
N LEU A 62 51.44 11.71 2.01
CA LEU A 62 50.60 12.75 1.38
C LEU A 62 51.34 14.09 1.24
N GLY A 63 52.12 14.50 2.25
CA GLY A 63 52.91 15.75 2.17
C GLY A 63 54.04 15.71 1.12
N ILE A 64 54.64 14.53 0.89
CA ILE A 64 55.69 14.35 -0.12
C ILE A 64 55.07 14.28 -1.52
N ALA A 65 53.92 13.63 -1.69
CA ALA A 65 53.20 13.62 -2.98
C ALA A 65 52.72 15.04 -3.38
N ALA A 66 52.10 15.78 -2.46
CA ALA A 66 51.62 17.14 -2.72
C ALA A 66 52.78 18.10 -3.08
N SER A 67 53.92 18.01 -2.39
CA SER A 67 55.09 18.83 -2.73
C SER A 67 55.74 18.45 -4.06
N LEU A 68 55.72 17.17 -4.47
CA LEU A 68 56.19 16.76 -5.79
C LEU A 68 55.31 17.32 -6.93
N VAL A 69 53.98 17.25 -6.75
CA VAL A 69 53.00 17.79 -7.72
C VAL A 69 53.12 19.32 -7.83
N ILE A 70 53.29 20.03 -6.72
CA ILE A 70 53.47 21.49 -6.73
C ILE A 70 54.81 21.89 -7.37
N VAL A 71 55.90 21.18 -7.10
CA VAL A 71 57.22 21.49 -7.70
C VAL A 71 57.26 21.18 -9.20
N LEU A 72 56.68 20.06 -9.65
CA LEU A 72 56.61 19.72 -11.07
C LEU A 72 55.63 20.62 -11.83
N GLY A 73 54.47 20.94 -11.24
CA GLY A 73 53.49 21.88 -11.80
C GLY A 73 54.03 23.30 -11.93
N ALA A 74 54.75 23.81 -10.92
CA ALA A 74 55.33 25.14 -10.94
C ALA A 74 56.45 25.31 -11.97
N VAL A 75 57.30 24.29 -12.18
CA VAL A 75 58.38 24.35 -13.18
C VAL A 75 57.81 24.19 -14.61
N GLY A 76 56.81 23.34 -14.82
CA GLY A 76 56.15 23.17 -16.12
C GLY A 76 55.32 24.40 -16.54
N GLY A 77 54.35 24.79 -15.70
CA GLY A 77 53.46 25.92 -15.97
C GLY A 77 54.18 27.28 -15.97
N GLY A 78 55.17 27.45 -15.08
CA GLY A 78 55.96 28.67 -14.98
C GLY A 78 56.74 28.99 -16.25
N ILE A 79 57.45 28.00 -16.82
CA ILE A 79 58.24 28.22 -18.05
C ILE A 79 57.35 28.52 -19.26
N TYR A 80 56.17 27.90 -19.34
CA TYR A 80 55.19 28.17 -20.39
C TYR A 80 54.64 29.61 -20.32
N HIS A 81 54.24 30.08 -19.13
CA HIS A 81 53.77 31.46 -18.95
C HIS A 81 54.88 32.52 -19.09
N PHE A 82 56.10 32.28 -18.57
CA PHE A 82 57.17 33.28 -18.61
C PHE A 82 57.74 33.51 -20.02
N ASN A 83 57.69 32.51 -20.90
CA ASN A 83 58.02 32.70 -22.32
C ASN A 83 56.94 33.50 -23.06
N LYS A 84 55.68 33.44 -22.62
CA LYS A 84 54.55 34.19 -23.24
C LYS A 84 54.45 35.65 -22.80
N MET A 85 55.19 36.07 -21.77
CA MET A 85 55.21 37.46 -21.26
C MET A 85 56.40 38.31 -21.75
N LYS A 86 57.19 37.84 -22.73
CA LYS A 86 58.32 38.62 -23.27
C LYS A 86 57.94 39.66 -24.32
N ASP A 87 56.74 39.56 -24.89
CA ASP A 87 56.16 40.61 -25.72
C ASP A 87 55.28 41.52 -24.86
N LYS A 88 55.41 42.83 -25.10
CA LYS A 88 54.92 43.90 -24.21
C LYS A 88 53.39 43.82 -24.03
N PRO A 89 52.85 44.23 -22.85
CA PRO A 89 51.42 44.33 -22.67
C PRO A 89 50.86 45.40 -23.60
N VAL A 90 50.13 44.97 -24.63
CA VAL A 90 49.09 45.82 -25.23
C VAL A 90 47.99 45.90 -24.19
N VAL A 91 47.72 47.11 -23.71
CA VAL A 91 46.50 47.38 -22.94
C VAL A 91 45.36 47.25 -23.92
N ASN A 92 44.67 46.10 -23.89
CA ASN A 92 43.31 46.05 -24.43
C ASN A 92 42.43 46.72 -23.38
N GLU A 93 41.90 47.88 -23.76
CA GLU A 93 40.83 48.57 -23.04
C GLU A 93 39.64 47.61 -22.90
N GLU A 94 38.86 47.75 -21.82
CA GLU A 94 37.60 47.04 -21.67
C GLU A 94 36.67 47.48 -22.80
N ILE A 95 36.52 46.63 -23.82
CA ILE A 95 35.51 46.85 -24.85
C ILE A 95 34.17 46.47 -24.21
N GLU A 96 33.44 47.49 -23.74
CA GLU A 96 31.97 47.43 -23.58
C GLU A 96 31.38 47.05 -24.95
N ASN A 97 31.24 45.75 -25.18
CA ASN A 97 30.77 45.20 -26.43
C ASN A 97 29.25 45.19 -26.43
N ASP A 98 28.70 46.27 -27.00
CA ASP A 98 27.27 46.52 -27.25
C ASP A 98 26.75 45.60 -28.40
N TYR A 99 26.98 44.29 -28.29
CA TYR A 99 26.50 43.30 -29.27
C TYR A 99 25.00 43.06 -29.08
N ALA A 100 24.26 43.18 -30.17
CA ALA A 100 22.88 42.70 -30.24
C ALA A 100 22.82 41.19 -29.95
N SER A 101 21.73 40.73 -29.34
CA SER A 101 21.49 39.31 -29.07
C SER A 101 21.57 38.49 -30.36
N ILE A 102 22.12 37.28 -30.27
CA ILE A 102 22.17 36.31 -31.37
C ILE A 102 20.75 35.99 -31.83
N TYR A 103 19.83 35.75 -30.88
CA TYR A 103 18.41 35.50 -31.18
C TYR A 103 17.80 36.61 -32.04
N GLU A 104 17.89 37.87 -31.59
CA GLU A 104 17.35 39.01 -32.35
C GLU A 104 18.07 39.20 -33.69
N THR A 105 19.39 38.97 -33.75
CA THR A 105 20.18 39.06 -34.99
C THR A 105 19.71 38.03 -36.04
N VAL A 106 19.46 36.79 -35.64
CA VAL A 106 18.96 35.73 -36.55
C VAL A 106 17.51 36.03 -36.95
N LYS A 107 16.66 36.45 -35.99
CA LYS A 107 15.25 36.77 -36.19
C LYS A 107 15.03 37.96 -37.14
N GLU A 108 15.78 39.05 -36.99
CA GLU A 108 15.73 40.22 -37.89
C GLU A 108 16.16 39.88 -39.32
N ASN A 109 17.08 38.92 -39.49
CA ASN A 109 17.67 38.56 -40.78
C ASN A 109 17.23 37.17 -41.27
N LYS A 110 16.15 36.62 -40.71
CA LYS A 110 15.69 35.23 -40.92
C LYS A 110 15.50 34.84 -42.40
N ASP A 111 15.11 35.81 -43.24
CA ASP A 111 14.90 35.62 -44.69
C ASP A 111 16.20 35.49 -45.48
N SER A 112 17.35 35.82 -44.89
CA SER A 112 18.68 35.68 -45.53
C SER A 112 19.39 34.37 -45.23
N TYR A 113 18.93 33.61 -44.23
CA TYR A 113 19.48 32.31 -43.85
C TYR A 113 18.60 31.17 -44.38
N ASP A 114 19.20 30.06 -44.80
CA ASP A 114 18.52 28.78 -44.91
C ASP A 114 18.45 28.10 -43.54
N MET A 115 17.29 27.53 -43.18
CA MET A 115 17.11 26.83 -41.90
C MET A 115 17.05 25.31 -42.10
N ASN A 116 17.88 24.58 -41.37
CA ASN A 116 17.89 23.12 -41.29
C ASN A 116 17.51 22.67 -39.88
N GLU A 117 16.70 21.61 -39.79
CA GLU A 117 16.23 21.03 -38.53
C GLU A 117 16.84 19.64 -38.30
N TYR A 118 17.29 19.42 -37.07
CA TYR A 118 17.94 18.19 -36.62
C TYR A 118 17.37 17.75 -35.27
N VAL A 119 17.40 16.45 -35.02
CA VAL A 119 17.22 15.88 -33.69
C VAL A 119 18.50 15.14 -33.29
N CYS A 120 18.93 15.29 -32.05
CA CYS A 120 20.11 14.61 -31.53
C CYS A 120 19.72 13.68 -30.38
N ASN A 121 20.38 12.52 -30.33
CA ASN A 121 20.42 11.65 -29.17
C ASN A 121 21.88 11.23 -28.91
N TYR A 122 22.50 11.84 -27.90
CA TYR A 122 23.89 11.58 -27.56
C TYR A 122 24.10 10.18 -26.96
N SER A 123 23.05 9.50 -26.50
CA SER A 123 23.12 8.11 -26.01
C SER A 123 23.38 7.12 -27.14
N SER A 124 22.81 7.36 -28.32
CA SER A 124 23.12 6.63 -29.54
C SER A 124 24.27 7.25 -30.35
N ALA A 125 24.82 8.38 -29.89
CA ALA A 125 25.73 9.27 -30.62
C ALA A 125 25.17 9.75 -31.99
N GLU A 126 23.85 9.82 -32.12
CA GLU A 126 23.17 10.12 -33.39
C GLU A 126 22.80 11.61 -33.48
N ILE A 127 23.02 12.20 -34.65
CA ILE A 127 22.52 13.52 -35.04
C ILE A 127 21.82 13.37 -36.38
N SER A 128 20.49 13.25 -36.34
CA SER A 128 19.66 12.99 -37.51
C SER A 128 19.19 14.30 -38.12
N PHE A 129 19.45 14.49 -39.41
CA PHE A 129 18.85 15.56 -40.21
C PHE A 129 17.39 15.23 -40.48
N VAL A 130 16.48 16.15 -40.13
CA VAL A 130 15.04 15.96 -40.29
C VAL A 130 14.56 16.56 -41.62
N ARG A 131 14.81 17.85 -41.86
CA ARG A 131 14.40 18.56 -43.09
C ARG A 131 15.12 19.88 -43.29
N GLU A 132 15.10 20.34 -44.55
CA GLU A 132 15.19 21.76 -44.88
C GLU A 132 13.90 22.43 -44.36
N ALA A 133 14.00 23.22 -43.30
CA ALA A 133 12.87 23.71 -42.51
C ALA A 133 12.45 25.15 -42.86
N ASN A 134 12.85 25.67 -44.03
CA ASN A 134 12.63 27.07 -44.42
C ASN A 134 11.16 27.53 -44.30
N ASP A 135 10.20 26.69 -44.66
CA ASP A 135 8.75 26.97 -44.56
C ASP A 135 8.21 27.00 -43.10
N TYR A 136 8.99 26.51 -42.13
CA TYR A 136 8.65 26.47 -40.70
C TYR A 136 9.25 27.66 -39.91
N LYS A 137 10.22 28.37 -40.49
CA LYS A 137 11.01 29.43 -39.83
C LYS A 137 10.16 30.52 -39.17
N ASP A 138 9.12 30.99 -39.85
CA ASP A 138 8.20 31.99 -39.29
C ASP A 138 7.46 31.49 -38.06
N LYS A 139 7.01 30.23 -38.09
CA LYS A 139 6.27 29.59 -36.99
C LYS A 139 7.19 29.34 -35.79
N LEU A 140 8.46 28.98 -36.02
CA LEU A 140 9.44 28.82 -34.96
C LEU A 140 9.63 30.14 -34.21
N PHE A 141 9.88 31.26 -34.92
CA PHE A 141 10.05 32.56 -34.27
C PHE A 141 8.76 33.08 -33.60
N GLU A 142 7.59 32.92 -34.24
CA GLU A 142 6.29 33.25 -33.63
C GLU A 142 6.04 32.43 -32.36
N TYR A 143 6.38 31.14 -32.36
CA TYR A 143 6.26 30.30 -31.17
C TYR A 143 7.25 30.71 -30.09
N LEU A 144 8.53 30.92 -30.39
CA LEU A 144 9.53 31.34 -29.41
C LEU A 144 9.20 32.70 -28.77
N ASP A 145 8.67 33.66 -29.55
CA ASP A 145 8.18 34.95 -29.06
C ASP A 145 6.94 34.82 -28.15
N SER A 146 6.16 33.74 -28.31
CA SER A 146 4.94 33.49 -27.51
C SER A 146 5.19 32.86 -26.14
N ILE A 147 6.42 32.41 -25.85
CA ILE A 147 6.76 31.73 -24.58
C ILE A 147 6.89 32.78 -23.46
N GLU A 148 5.96 32.74 -22.51
CA GLU A 148 6.08 33.55 -21.30
C GLU A 148 7.12 32.96 -20.33
N GLY A 149 7.89 33.83 -19.66
CA GLY A 149 8.76 33.41 -18.54
C GLY A 149 10.13 32.84 -18.91
N VAL A 150 10.56 32.94 -20.18
CA VAL A 150 11.94 32.61 -20.61
C VAL A 150 12.97 33.38 -19.79
N LYS A 151 14.00 32.69 -19.28
CA LYS A 151 15.06 33.29 -18.43
C LYS A 151 16.42 33.08 -19.07
N LYS A 152 17.22 34.14 -19.21
CA LYS A 152 18.66 34.01 -19.53
C LYS A 152 19.39 33.36 -18.34
N VAL A 153 20.28 32.42 -18.61
CA VAL A 153 21.05 31.68 -17.60
C VAL A 153 22.55 31.74 -17.91
N GLU A 154 23.40 31.59 -16.90
CA GLU A 154 24.86 31.58 -17.09
C GLU A 154 25.38 30.19 -17.48
N GLU A 155 24.83 29.14 -16.86
CA GLU A 155 25.14 27.74 -17.15
C GLU A 155 23.88 27.01 -17.64
N TYR A 156 24.07 26.05 -18.55
CA TYR A 156 23.03 25.10 -18.96
C TYR A 156 23.50 23.66 -18.67
N PRO A 157 22.74 22.84 -17.92
CA PRO A 157 23.05 21.43 -17.78
C PRO A 157 22.86 20.72 -19.12
N ASN A 158 23.80 19.85 -19.49
CA ASN A 158 23.62 18.95 -20.63
C ASN A 158 22.46 17.99 -20.40
N SER A 159 21.87 17.51 -21.48
CA SER A 159 21.01 16.34 -21.51
C SER A 159 21.31 15.54 -22.79
N PHE A 160 20.85 14.30 -22.89
CA PHE A 160 21.18 13.43 -24.01
C PHE A 160 20.38 13.77 -25.29
N ARG A 161 19.12 14.24 -25.18
CA ARG A 161 18.32 14.62 -26.35
C ARG A 161 18.22 16.12 -26.56
N CYS A 162 18.16 16.54 -27.83
CA CYS A 162 17.82 17.91 -28.19
C CYS A 162 17.16 18.03 -29.58
N VAL A 163 16.43 19.14 -29.78
CA VAL A 163 16.13 19.69 -31.11
C VAL A 163 17.18 20.74 -31.44
N LEU A 164 17.71 20.72 -32.66
CA LEU A 164 18.71 21.68 -33.14
C LEU A 164 18.23 22.31 -34.46
N PHE A 165 18.19 23.63 -34.50
CA PHE A 165 17.96 24.44 -35.69
C PHE A 165 19.26 25.14 -36.10
N THR A 166 19.72 24.89 -37.31
CA THR A 166 20.87 25.57 -37.92
C THR A 166 20.35 26.61 -38.91
N PHE A 167 20.89 27.83 -38.85
CA PHE A 167 20.64 28.93 -39.77
C PHE A 167 21.95 29.28 -40.49
N SER A 168 22.01 29.15 -41.81
CA SER A 168 23.23 29.39 -42.61
C SER A 168 22.99 30.34 -43.78
N ASP A 169 23.90 31.29 -44.01
CA ASP A 169 23.93 32.11 -45.24
C ASP A 169 25.21 31.82 -46.04
N ASP A 170 25.04 31.10 -47.15
CA ASP A 170 26.09 30.74 -48.10
C ASP A 170 26.85 31.96 -48.67
N LYS A 171 26.28 33.17 -48.63
CA LYS A 171 26.91 34.38 -49.18
C LYS A 171 27.87 35.04 -48.21
N SER A 172 27.56 35.03 -46.91
CA SER A 172 28.42 35.59 -45.86
C SER A 172 29.28 34.55 -45.16
N GLY A 173 28.98 33.26 -45.31
CA GLY A 173 29.67 32.17 -44.60
C GLY A 173 29.34 32.11 -43.10
N LYS A 174 28.31 32.85 -42.66
CA LYS A 174 27.82 32.84 -41.28
C LYS A 174 26.89 31.66 -41.04
N LYS A 175 27.05 31.05 -39.87
CA LYS A 175 26.18 30.01 -39.35
C LYS A 175 25.81 30.32 -37.90
N TYR A 176 24.54 30.12 -37.56
CA TYR A 176 24.01 30.21 -36.21
C TYR A 176 23.29 28.93 -35.86
N ASP A 177 23.42 28.48 -34.63
CA ASP A 177 22.78 27.25 -34.15
C ASP A 177 21.92 27.57 -32.91
N PHE A 178 20.67 27.12 -32.90
CA PHE A 178 19.77 27.10 -31.75
C PHE A 178 19.49 25.66 -31.35
N SER A 179 19.95 25.27 -30.16
CA SER A 179 19.70 23.92 -29.61
C SER A 179 18.83 24.04 -28.36
N LEU A 180 17.76 23.25 -28.28
CA LEU A 180 16.91 23.10 -27.09
C LEU A 180 16.99 21.66 -26.58
N ARG A 181 17.45 21.48 -25.34
CA ARG A 181 17.69 20.19 -24.65
C ARG A 181 16.41 19.66 -23.98
N GLU A 182 16.38 18.36 -23.69
CA GLU A 182 15.21 17.69 -23.11
C GLU A 182 14.83 18.19 -21.69
N ASN A 183 15.79 18.76 -20.99
CA ASN A 183 15.61 19.39 -19.69
C ASN A 183 15.09 20.86 -19.78
N GLY A 184 14.70 21.33 -20.97
CA GLY A 184 14.12 22.67 -21.19
C GLY A 184 15.14 23.82 -21.31
N TYR A 185 16.45 23.53 -21.25
CA TYR A 185 17.50 24.53 -21.47
C TYR A 185 17.85 24.61 -22.96
N GLY A 186 17.92 25.84 -23.48
CA GLY A 186 18.35 26.10 -24.84
C GLY A 186 19.51 27.09 -24.92
N PHE A 187 20.26 27.05 -26.02
CA PHE A 187 21.30 28.03 -26.29
C PHE A 187 21.34 28.42 -27.77
N TRP A 188 21.70 29.68 -28.00
CA TRP A 188 22.04 30.24 -29.32
C TRP A 188 23.55 30.40 -29.40
N GLN A 189 24.16 30.05 -30.54
CA GLN A 189 25.58 30.26 -30.78
C GLN A 189 25.88 30.69 -32.22
N GLU A 190 26.96 31.46 -32.42
CA GLU A 190 27.55 31.73 -33.74
C GLU A 190 28.68 30.73 -34.02
N THR A 191 28.58 29.97 -35.12
CA THR A 191 29.58 28.99 -35.54
C THR A 191 30.29 29.47 -36.81
N ASN A 192 31.53 29.98 -36.66
CA ASN A 192 32.31 30.48 -37.79
C ASN A 192 32.73 29.35 -38.75
N GLY A 193 32.37 29.47 -40.03
CA GLY A 193 32.67 28.48 -41.07
C GLY A 193 34.10 28.48 -41.65
N ASP A 194 35.09 29.04 -40.95
CA ASP A 194 36.45 29.24 -41.49
C ASP A 194 37.52 28.53 -40.62
N GLU A 195 38.09 27.44 -41.15
CA GLU A 195 38.98 26.50 -40.44
C GLU A 195 40.28 27.12 -39.89
N ASN A 196 40.57 28.39 -40.19
CA ASN A 196 41.80 29.09 -39.81
C ASN A 196 41.57 30.28 -38.85
N ALA A 197 40.35 30.50 -38.34
CA ALA A 197 40.09 31.55 -37.36
C ALA A 197 40.73 31.23 -35.99
N VAL A 198 41.56 32.14 -35.48
CA VAL A 198 42.14 32.03 -34.13
C VAL A 198 41.03 32.18 -33.09
N MET A 199 40.84 31.17 -32.24
CA MET A 199 39.75 31.08 -31.26
C MET A 199 39.52 32.37 -30.43
N THR A 200 38.52 33.15 -30.83
CA THR A 200 37.62 33.80 -29.87
C THR A 200 36.73 32.71 -29.24
N PRO A 201 36.30 32.85 -27.98
CA PRO A 201 35.24 32.01 -27.43
C PRO A 201 34.00 32.11 -28.31
N PRO A 202 33.25 31.00 -28.53
CA PRO A 202 31.96 31.09 -29.21
C PRO A 202 31.07 32.06 -28.42
N ASN A 203 30.44 33.00 -29.12
CA ASN A 203 29.40 33.81 -28.52
C ASN A 203 28.20 32.89 -28.27
N ILE A 204 27.84 32.66 -27.01
CA ILE A 204 26.77 31.75 -26.60
C ILE A 204 25.77 32.52 -25.73
N GLU A 205 24.49 32.41 -26.05
CA GLU A 205 23.40 32.92 -25.24
C GLU A 205 22.52 31.77 -24.74
N SER A 206 22.59 31.50 -23.45
CA SER A 206 21.88 30.38 -22.80
C SER A 206 20.59 30.86 -22.15
N TYR A 207 19.51 30.11 -22.31
CA TYR A 207 18.18 30.40 -21.77
C TYR A 207 17.50 29.14 -21.25
N TYR A 208 16.61 29.29 -20.27
CA TYR A 208 15.63 28.29 -19.90
C TYR A 208 14.29 28.62 -20.57
N TYR A 209 13.79 27.70 -21.40
CA TYR A 209 12.52 27.83 -22.13
C TYR A 209 11.40 27.02 -21.49
N GLY A 210 11.70 25.86 -20.90
CA GLY A 210 10.72 24.91 -20.36
C GLY A 210 10.77 23.55 -21.05
N LYS A 211 10.48 22.47 -20.30
CA LYS A 211 10.43 21.10 -20.83
C LYS A 211 9.30 20.91 -21.83
N ASP A 212 8.16 21.54 -21.60
CA ASP A 212 6.99 21.57 -22.49
C ASP A 212 7.32 22.16 -23.88
N VAL A 213 8.19 23.17 -23.91
CA VAL A 213 8.69 23.76 -25.17
C VAL A 213 9.57 22.77 -25.92
N PHE A 214 10.41 22.01 -25.21
CA PHE A 214 11.18 20.93 -25.81
C PHE A 214 10.26 19.82 -26.34
N GLU A 215 9.35 19.29 -25.53
CA GLU A 215 8.48 18.18 -25.90
C GLU A 215 7.67 18.52 -27.17
N LYS A 216 7.15 19.74 -27.26
CA LYS A 216 6.42 20.21 -28.45
C LYS A 216 7.31 20.29 -29.69
N LEU A 217 8.47 20.95 -29.62
CA LEU A 217 9.36 21.08 -30.79
C LEU A 217 9.93 19.73 -31.22
N PHE A 218 10.21 18.85 -30.27
CA PHE A 218 10.70 17.50 -30.52
C PHE A 218 9.63 16.64 -31.19
N GLU A 219 8.38 16.72 -30.74
CA GLU A 219 7.24 16.06 -31.39
C GLU A 219 6.96 16.62 -32.79
N GLU A 220 7.02 17.94 -33.00
CA GLU A 220 6.88 18.55 -34.34
C GLU A 220 7.99 18.13 -35.32
N ALA A 221 9.22 17.90 -34.82
CA ALA A 221 10.33 17.36 -35.61
C ALA A 221 10.17 15.86 -35.91
N LEU A 222 9.82 15.03 -34.91
CA LEU A 222 9.64 13.59 -35.09
C LEU A 222 8.44 13.25 -36.01
N ASN A 223 7.39 14.07 -36.01
CA ASN A 223 6.21 13.90 -36.89
C ASN A 223 6.53 13.95 -38.40
N VAL A 224 7.70 14.44 -38.79
CA VAL A 224 8.17 14.49 -40.19
C VAL A 224 9.45 13.69 -40.44
N ALA A 225 10.01 13.06 -39.41
CA ALA A 225 11.19 12.21 -39.51
C ALA A 225 10.84 10.80 -40.03
N ASP A 226 11.86 10.03 -40.43
CA ASP A 226 11.69 8.62 -40.77
C ASP A 226 11.69 7.69 -39.53
N SER A 227 11.30 6.44 -39.72
CA SER A 227 11.23 5.43 -38.66
C SER A 227 12.56 5.22 -37.95
N ASP A 228 13.66 5.26 -38.70
CA ASP A 228 14.99 4.94 -38.23
C ASP A 228 15.51 6.08 -37.33
N THR A 229 15.19 7.33 -37.68
CA THR A 229 15.38 8.51 -36.82
C THR A 229 14.55 8.42 -35.54
N VAL A 230 13.27 8.05 -35.62
CA VAL A 230 12.42 7.89 -34.43
C VAL A 230 12.95 6.79 -33.50
N GLU A 231 13.38 5.65 -34.04
CA GLU A 231 14.01 4.58 -33.25
C GLU A 231 15.31 5.06 -32.60
N ALA A 232 16.19 5.74 -33.36
CA ALA A 232 17.44 6.28 -32.84
C ALA A 232 17.21 7.30 -31.71
N MET A 233 16.18 8.15 -31.81
CA MET A 233 15.86 9.16 -30.80
C MET A 233 15.26 8.59 -29.50
N ASN A 234 14.71 7.38 -29.52
CA ASN A 234 14.22 6.68 -28.33
C ASN A 234 15.21 5.65 -27.78
N LYS A 235 16.35 5.44 -28.45
CA LYS A 235 17.37 4.47 -28.04
C LYS A 235 18.16 4.95 -26.83
N VAL A 236 18.36 4.05 -25.87
CA VAL A 236 19.14 4.28 -24.66
C VAL A 236 20.43 3.45 -24.71
N SER A 237 21.51 3.94 -24.12
CA SER A 237 22.74 3.16 -23.97
C SER A 237 22.85 2.54 -22.57
N GLN A 238 23.55 1.41 -22.46
CA GLN A 238 23.80 0.79 -21.15
C GLN A 238 24.58 1.74 -20.22
N GLU A 239 25.52 2.52 -20.77
CA GLU A 239 26.27 3.54 -20.04
C GLU A 239 25.37 4.67 -19.51
N GLU A 240 24.31 5.05 -20.24
CA GLU A 240 23.35 6.06 -19.77
C GLU A 240 22.54 5.54 -18.55
N ILE A 241 22.02 4.31 -18.61
CA ILE A 241 21.27 3.71 -17.48
C ILE A 241 22.21 3.45 -16.30
N GLU A 242 23.41 2.94 -16.51
CA GLU A 242 24.41 2.73 -15.44
C GLU A 242 24.70 4.06 -14.71
N ASN A 243 25.00 5.13 -15.47
CA ASN A 243 25.21 6.45 -14.88
C ASN A 243 23.96 7.00 -14.17
N PHE A 244 22.75 6.78 -14.70
CA PHE A 244 21.50 7.18 -14.05
C PHE A 244 21.34 6.44 -12.70
N VAL A 245 21.41 5.11 -12.69
CA VAL A 245 21.27 4.29 -11.47
C VAL A 245 22.34 4.65 -10.43
N THR A 246 23.61 4.77 -10.83
CA THR A 246 24.72 5.22 -9.96
C THR A 246 24.49 6.63 -9.40
N ASN A 247 23.90 7.56 -10.15
CA ASN A 247 23.69 8.92 -9.68
C ASN A 247 22.50 9.08 -8.72
N HIS A 248 21.47 8.24 -8.83
CA HIS A 248 20.21 8.41 -8.10
C HIS A 248 19.94 7.30 -7.08
N LEU A 249 20.12 6.02 -7.43
CA LEU A 249 19.85 4.89 -6.54
C LEU A 249 20.99 4.63 -5.56
N GLU A 250 22.23 4.53 -6.04
CA GLU A 250 23.37 4.21 -5.15
C GLU A 250 23.57 5.27 -4.07
N LYS A 251 23.36 6.54 -4.42
CA LYS A 251 23.49 7.71 -3.52
C LYS A 251 22.28 7.94 -2.62
N CYS A 252 21.16 7.22 -2.79
CA CYS A 252 20.00 7.37 -1.90
C CYS A 252 20.31 6.85 -0.49
N ASP A 253 19.51 7.24 0.51
CA ASP A 253 19.70 6.79 1.90
C ASP A 253 19.13 5.38 2.19
N GLY A 254 18.69 4.67 1.14
CA GLY A 254 18.11 3.33 1.22
C GLY A 254 16.65 3.31 1.65
N LYS A 255 16.01 4.46 1.92
CA LYS A 255 14.57 4.51 2.19
C LYS A 255 13.77 4.44 0.89
N VAL A 256 12.61 3.80 0.98
CA VAL A 256 11.67 3.63 -0.13
C VAL A 256 10.29 4.05 0.32
N VAL A 257 9.61 4.81 -0.53
CA VAL A 257 8.20 5.21 -0.34
C VAL A 257 7.39 4.62 -1.48
N TYR A 258 6.39 3.80 -1.17
CA TYR A 258 5.50 3.19 -2.17
C TYR A 258 4.15 3.90 -2.22
N TYR A 259 3.67 4.12 -3.44
CA TYR A 259 2.45 4.83 -3.77
C TYR A 259 1.55 3.91 -4.60
N PRO A 260 0.50 3.32 -4.00
CA PRO A 260 -0.43 2.47 -4.73
C PRO A 260 -1.33 3.28 -5.67
N TRP A 261 -1.70 2.72 -6.81
CA TRP A 261 -2.65 3.32 -7.75
C TRP A 261 -4.10 3.12 -7.28
N GLN A 262 -4.56 4.02 -6.42
CA GLN A 262 -6.00 4.27 -6.25
C GLN A 262 -6.28 5.77 -6.18
N SER A 263 -7.34 6.19 -6.87
CA SER A 263 -7.86 7.55 -6.74
C SER A 263 -8.40 7.78 -5.32
N ALA A 264 -8.07 8.95 -4.75
CA ALA A 264 -8.53 9.50 -3.47
C ALA A 264 -7.66 9.23 -2.22
N GLU A 265 -6.94 10.29 -1.82
CA GLU A 265 -6.95 10.96 -0.50
C GLU A 265 -6.71 10.18 0.82
N GLU A 266 -6.82 8.85 0.89
CA GLU A 266 -6.77 8.09 2.17
C GLU A 266 -5.87 6.84 2.17
N CYS A 267 -5.15 6.51 1.09
CA CYS A 267 -4.24 5.36 1.09
C CYS A 267 -3.01 5.59 1.99
N GLU A 268 -2.75 4.64 2.90
CA GLU A 268 -1.58 4.69 3.79
C GLU A 268 -0.28 4.51 2.98
N ILE A 269 0.53 5.57 2.95
CA ILE A 269 1.81 5.58 2.24
C ILE A 269 2.77 4.58 2.90
N LYS A 270 3.00 3.45 2.21
CA LYS A 270 3.86 2.38 2.69
C LYS A 270 5.33 2.79 2.62
N LYS A 271 6.12 2.37 3.62
CA LYS A 271 7.54 2.68 3.73
C LYS A 271 8.36 1.41 3.86
N TYR A 272 9.34 1.29 2.99
CA TYR A 272 10.28 0.17 2.95
C TYR A 272 11.72 0.67 3.04
N SER A 273 12.66 -0.26 3.17
CA SER A 273 14.10 -0.06 3.04
C SER A 273 14.65 -1.00 1.97
N ILE A 274 15.68 -0.59 1.24
CA ILE A 274 16.37 -1.47 0.29
C ILE A 274 17.30 -2.39 1.08
N THR A 275 17.03 -3.70 1.09
CA THR A 275 17.85 -4.70 1.79
C THR A 275 19.12 -5.07 1.03
N ASP A 276 19.07 -5.01 -0.30
CA ASP A 276 20.21 -5.23 -1.19
C ASP A 276 20.16 -4.25 -2.38
N LYS A 277 21.04 -3.24 -2.35
CA LYS A 277 21.17 -2.26 -3.43
C LYS A 277 21.91 -2.81 -4.66
N GLU A 278 22.84 -3.75 -4.46
CA GLU A 278 23.66 -4.30 -5.54
C GLU A 278 22.77 -5.18 -6.43
N ALA A 279 21.96 -6.05 -5.81
CA ALA A 279 20.94 -6.84 -6.49
C ALA A 279 19.90 -5.97 -7.24
N LEU A 280 19.48 -4.83 -6.68
CA LEU A 280 18.56 -3.92 -7.36
C LEU A 280 19.18 -3.23 -8.57
N THR A 281 20.43 -2.75 -8.45
CA THR A 281 21.18 -2.19 -9.59
C THR A 281 21.32 -3.25 -10.68
N ASP A 282 21.79 -4.45 -10.35
CA ASP A 282 21.94 -5.56 -11.29
C ASP A 282 20.60 -5.91 -11.98
N ALA A 283 19.51 -5.97 -11.23
CA ALA A 283 18.17 -6.20 -11.79
C ALA A 283 17.81 -5.14 -12.83
N LEU A 284 17.96 -3.85 -12.52
CA LEU A 284 17.66 -2.76 -13.46
C LEU A 284 18.54 -2.77 -14.70
N MET A 285 19.81 -3.16 -14.58
CA MET A 285 20.75 -3.29 -15.69
C MET A 285 20.46 -4.49 -16.61
N ASN A 286 19.63 -5.46 -16.18
CA ASN A 286 19.26 -6.64 -16.96
C ASN A 286 18.07 -6.41 -17.93
N PHE A 287 17.37 -5.27 -17.84
CA PHE A 287 16.25 -4.93 -18.72
C PHE A 287 16.67 -4.01 -19.87
N GLU A 288 16.00 -4.12 -21.03
CA GLU A 288 16.15 -3.16 -22.12
C GLU A 288 15.22 -1.94 -21.90
N TRP A 289 15.80 -0.75 -21.86
CA TRP A 289 15.09 0.52 -21.66
C TRP A 289 15.02 1.34 -22.96
N VAL A 290 13.93 2.10 -23.12
CA VAL A 290 13.77 3.13 -24.15
C VAL A 290 13.46 4.48 -23.51
N LYS A 291 13.82 5.56 -24.20
CA LYS A 291 13.68 6.92 -23.71
C LYS A 291 12.31 7.50 -24.06
N ILE A 292 11.66 8.15 -23.10
CA ILE A 292 10.31 8.71 -23.24
C ILE A 292 10.28 10.19 -22.86
N LYS A 293 9.17 10.87 -23.15
CA LYS A 293 8.86 12.21 -22.61
C LYS A 293 8.44 12.09 -21.13
N GLU A 294 8.53 13.18 -20.37
CA GLU A 294 8.09 13.15 -18.96
C GLU A 294 6.55 13.08 -18.89
N SER A 295 5.87 13.68 -19.87
CA SER A 295 4.42 13.55 -20.06
C SER A 295 3.93 12.14 -20.42
N GLU A 296 4.83 11.19 -20.72
CA GLU A 296 4.53 9.78 -21.01
C GLU A 296 4.74 8.86 -19.78
N PHE A 297 5.17 9.39 -18.63
CA PHE A 297 5.39 8.59 -17.42
C PHE A 297 4.07 8.16 -16.76
N GLU A 298 3.86 6.86 -16.57
CA GLU A 298 2.69 6.34 -15.84
C GLU A 298 2.92 6.29 -14.33
N TYR A 299 2.15 7.10 -13.60
CA TYR A 299 2.08 7.07 -12.14
C TYR A 299 1.15 5.96 -11.65
N TYR A 300 1.57 4.71 -11.87
CA TYR A 300 0.88 3.49 -11.45
C TYR A 300 1.79 2.67 -10.54
N ASP A 301 1.30 2.25 -9.36
CA ASP A 301 2.00 1.43 -8.36
C ASP A 301 3.52 1.66 -8.33
N TRP A 302 3.95 2.82 -7.82
CA TRP A 302 5.35 3.27 -7.95
C TRP A 302 6.08 3.42 -6.62
N TYR A 303 7.40 3.31 -6.71
CA TYR A 303 8.35 3.38 -5.62
C TYR A 303 9.29 4.56 -5.81
N ASP A 304 9.35 5.48 -4.85
CA ASP A 304 10.37 6.53 -4.76
C ASP A 304 11.51 6.06 -3.86
N MET A 305 12.68 5.79 -4.44
CA MET A 305 13.86 5.23 -3.78
C MET A 305 15.19 5.87 -4.25
N GLY A 306 15.15 7.18 -4.49
CA GLY A 306 16.20 7.95 -5.18
C GLY A 306 15.98 7.98 -6.70
N ILE A 307 15.67 6.83 -7.27
CA ILE A 307 14.93 6.70 -8.55
C ILE A 307 13.45 6.44 -8.25
N ARG A 308 12.56 6.94 -9.11
CA ARG A 308 11.14 6.58 -9.14
C ARG A 308 10.97 5.44 -10.12
N ILE A 309 10.37 4.33 -9.67
CA ILE A 309 10.10 3.14 -10.49
C ILE A 309 8.63 2.76 -10.39
N SER A 310 7.92 2.70 -11.53
CA SER A 310 6.57 2.13 -11.60
C SER A 310 6.63 0.62 -11.85
N GLU A 311 5.71 -0.15 -11.26
CA GLU A 311 5.51 -1.57 -11.61
C GLU A 311 5.15 -1.78 -13.09
N ASN A 312 4.59 -0.78 -13.79
CA ASN A 312 4.37 -0.82 -15.24
C ASN A 312 5.66 -0.64 -16.06
N GLY A 313 6.82 -0.53 -15.43
CA GLY A 313 8.11 -0.46 -16.13
C GLY A 313 8.53 0.94 -16.55
N TYR A 314 8.30 1.96 -15.71
CA TYR A 314 8.74 3.34 -15.97
C TYR A 314 9.80 3.80 -14.95
N LEU A 315 10.81 4.55 -15.39
CA LEU A 315 11.89 5.12 -14.55
C LEU A 315 12.04 6.63 -14.73
N MET A 316 12.21 7.37 -13.63
CA MET A 316 12.66 8.77 -13.63
C MET A 316 13.42 9.11 -12.33
N ALA A 317 14.13 10.24 -12.29
CA ALA A 317 14.79 10.69 -11.05
C ALA A 317 13.78 11.22 -10.01
N VAL A 318 14.05 11.01 -8.71
CA VAL A 318 13.24 11.63 -7.64
C VAL A 318 13.78 13.02 -7.32
N GLY A 319 12.95 14.05 -7.51
CA GLY A 319 13.19 15.40 -6.97
C GLY A 319 14.27 16.24 -7.66
N ASN A 320 14.97 15.69 -8.66
CA ASN A 320 15.87 16.47 -9.52
C ASN A 320 15.10 17.02 -10.72
N ASP A 321 14.91 18.34 -10.75
CA ASP A 321 14.45 19.06 -11.93
C ASP A 321 15.30 20.34 -12.08
N PRO A 322 16.08 20.51 -13.18
CA PRO A 322 16.28 19.59 -14.30
C PRO A 322 17.12 18.35 -13.95
N ASP A 323 16.75 17.18 -14.50
CA ASP A 323 17.60 16.00 -14.54
C ASP A 323 18.22 15.81 -15.94
N PRO A 324 19.53 15.50 -16.07
CA PRO A 324 20.19 15.34 -17.37
C PRO A 324 19.85 14.01 -18.07
N TYR A 325 19.36 13.01 -17.33
CA TYR A 325 19.07 11.66 -17.85
C TYR A 325 17.64 11.52 -18.38
N GLY A 326 16.68 12.28 -17.85
CA GLY A 326 15.28 12.25 -18.33
C GLY A 326 14.48 11.05 -17.82
N CYS A 327 13.55 10.56 -18.65
CA CYS A 327 12.61 9.48 -18.29
C CYS A 327 12.73 8.27 -19.23
N TYR A 328 12.47 7.08 -18.70
CA TYR A 328 12.58 5.82 -19.43
C TYR A 328 11.35 4.91 -19.24
N LYS A 329 11.17 4.00 -20.19
CA LYS A 329 10.19 2.90 -20.14
C LYS A 329 10.88 1.57 -20.51
N LEU A 330 10.42 0.45 -19.98
CA LEU A 330 10.75 -0.88 -20.48
C LEU A 330 10.42 -0.98 -21.97
N LYS A 331 11.35 -1.53 -22.75
CA LYS A 331 11.14 -1.81 -24.17
C LYS A 331 10.13 -2.93 -24.42
N TYR A 332 10.06 -3.89 -23.49
CA TYR A 332 9.18 -5.06 -23.54
C TYR A 332 8.21 -4.99 -22.36
N GLU A 333 6.94 -4.66 -22.64
CA GLU A 333 5.92 -4.44 -21.60
C GLU A 333 5.59 -5.72 -20.80
N ASP A 334 5.82 -6.89 -21.38
CA ASP A 334 5.67 -8.20 -20.74
C ASP A 334 6.77 -8.51 -19.69
N GLU A 335 7.81 -7.68 -19.58
CA GLU A 335 8.79 -7.77 -18.51
C GLU A 335 8.41 -6.97 -17.23
N SER A 336 7.29 -6.24 -17.24
CA SER A 336 6.79 -5.45 -16.09
C SER A 336 6.58 -6.27 -14.82
N GLU A 337 5.87 -7.41 -14.89
CA GLU A 337 5.68 -8.31 -13.74
C GLU A 337 7.00 -8.82 -13.15
N LYS A 338 8.00 -9.07 -14.01
CA LYS A 338 9.34 -9.49 -13.60
C LYS A 338 10.07 -8.36 -12.90
N LEU A 339 10.04 -7.13 -13.42
CA LEU A 339 10.61 -5.95 -12.76
C LEU A 339 9.98 -5.74 -11.37
N ALA A 340 8.65 -5.80 -11.26
CA ALA A 340 7.94 -5.67 -9.99
C ALA A 340 8.37 -6.76 -8.98
N ALA A 341 8.57 -8.00 -9.43
CA ALA A 341 9.06 -9.09 -8.59
C ALA A 341 10.51 -8.86 -8.11
N GLU A 342 11.42 -8.43 -8.99
CA GLU A 342 12.81 -8.10 -8.63
C GLU A 342 12.84 -6.96 -7.58
N ILE A 343 12.09 -5.88 -7.80
CA ILE A 343 11.96 -4.77 -6.84
C ILE A 343 11.45 -5.27 -5.49
N ARG A 344 10.32 -5.99 -5.46
CA ARG A 344 9.73 -6.49 -4.21
C ARG A 344 10.66 -7.47 -3.47
N SER A 345 11.57 -8.16 -4.17
CA SER A 345 12.53 -9.10 -3.55
C SER A 345 13.62 -8.42 -2.71
N VAL A 346 13.93 -7.16 -3.00
CA VAL A 346 14.97 -6.35 -2.32
C VAL A 346 14.38 -5.30 -1.36
N LEU A 347 13.08 -5.35 -1.09
CA LEU A 347 12.41 -4.47 -0.13
C LEU A 347 12.20 -5.16 1.22
N GLY A 348 12.70 -4.53 2.28
CA GLY A 348 12.39 -4.84 3.67
C GLY A 348 11.51 -3.75 4.29
N TYR A 349 10.89 -4.03 5.43
CA TYR A 349 10.11 -3.01 6.15
C TYR A 349 11.03 -1.89 6.69
N ALA A 350 10.54 -0.65 6.74
CA ALA A 350 11.36 0.53 7.07
C ALA A 350 11.75 0.70 8.56
N VAL A 351 11.42 -0.25 9.43
CA VAL A 351 11.74 -0.21 10.86
C VAL A 351 12.98 -1.07 11.14
N ASP A 352 14.01 -0.46 11.75
CA ASP A 352 15.17 -1.18 12.28
C ASP A 352 14.69 -2.20 13.33
N SER A 353 14.64 -3.46 12.94
CA SER A 353 14.16 -4.56 13.78
C SER A 353 15.17 -4.80 14.91
N SER A 354 14.81 -4.37 16.11
CA SER A 354 15.68 -4.41 17.30
C SER A 354 15.39 -5.64 18.15
N ASP A 355 16.43 -6.31 18.63
CA ASP A 355 16.31 -7.41 19.61
C ASP A 355 15.54 -6.96 20.86
N VAL A 356 14.54 -7.75 21.27
CA VAL A 356 13.67 -7.50 22.43
C VAL A 356 13.99 -8.52 23.51
N SER A 357 14.14 -8.07 24.76
CA SER A 357 14.45 -9.00 25.85
C SER A 357 13.22 -9.81 26.25
N SER A 358 13.45 -11.00 26.82
CA SER A 358 12.36 -11.82 27.38
C SER A 358 11.58 -11.08 28.46
N GLU A 359 12.22 -10.18 29.22
CA GLU A 359 11.55 -9.38 30.24
C GLU A 359 10.64 -8.31 29.63
N ASP A 360 11.02 -7.71 28.50
CA ASP A 360 10.16 -6.75 27.78
C ASP A 360 8.91 -7.45 27.24
N ILE A 361 9.04 -8.68 26.73
CA ILE A 361 7.89 -9.51 26.32
C ILE A 361 7.01 -9.87 27.53
N LYS A 362 7.60 -10.23 28.69
CA LYS A 362 6.81 -10.46 29.91
C LYS A 362 6.04 -9.21 30.35
N ASN A 363 6.69 -8.05 30.32
CA ASN A 363 6.06 -6.76 30.65
C ASN A 363 4.94 -6.40 29.66
N ALA A 364 5.14 -6.67 28.36
CA ALA A 364 4.12 -6.48 27.33
C ALA A 364 2.89 -7.38 27.52
N LEU A 365 3.05 -8.53 28.18
CA LEU A 365 2.00 -9.53 28.41
C LEU A 365 1.51 -9.61 29.87
N GLN A 366 1.98 -8.73 30.76
CA GLN A 366 1.75 -8.81 32.21
C GLN A 366 0.27 -8.77 32.64
N GLU A 367 -0.63 -8.29 31.77
CA GLU A 367 -2.08 -8.21 32.02
C GLU A 367 -2.80 -9.55 31.76
N LEU A 368 -2.10 -10.54 31.17
CA LEU A 368 -2.65 -11.87 30.95
C LEU A 368 -2.50 -12.72 32.21
N THR A 369 -3.62 -13.21 32.73
CA THR A 369 -3.69 -13.99 33.97
C THR A 369 -4.53 -15.24 33.76
N THR A 370 -4.45 -16.21 34.67
CA THR A 370 -5.39 -17.35 34.67
C THR A 370 -6.82 -16.84 34.78
N GLY A 371 -7.67 -17.20 33.82
CA GLY A 371 -9.02 -16.66 33.69
C GLY A 371 -9.16 -15.53 32.66
N THR A 372 -8.07 -15.03 32.06
CA THR A 372 -8.17 -14.03 30.98
C THR A 372 -8.84 -14.65 29.76
N LEU A 373 -9.90 -13.96 29.28
CA LEU A 373 -10.62 -14.31 28.06
C LEU A 373 -9.81 -13.94 26.81
N ALA A 374 -9.80 -14.85 25.85
CA ALA A 374 -9.23 -14.68 24.51
C ALA A 374 -10.28 -15.02 23.44
N GLN A 375 -10.25 -14.32 22.32
CA GLN A 375 -11.07 -14.60 21.13
C GLN A 375 -10.18 -15.03 19.97
N TRP A 376 -10.36 -16.25 19.46
CA TRP A 376 -9.92 -16.58 18.10
C TRP A 376 -10.81 -15.89 17.08
N ARG A 377 -10.20 -15.37 16.00
CA ARG A 377 -10.90 -14.84 14.83
C ARG A 377 -10.17 -15.15 13.54
N SER A 378 -10.89 -15.64 12.52
CA SER A 378 -10.44 -15.74 11.13
C SER A 378 -11.57 -15.38 10.14
N GLY A 379 -11.23 -15.17 8.86
CA GLY A 379 -12.18 -14.85 7.78
C GLY A 379 -12.41 -13.34 7.55
N PRO A 380 -13.45 -12.96 6.79
CA PRO A 380 -13.69 -11.58 6.37
C PRO A 380 -13.79 -10.56 7.52
N ASP A 381 -13.24 -9.36 7.32
CA ASP A 381 -13.36 -8.29 8.31
C ASP A 381 -14.75 -7.64 8.32
N TYR A 382 -15.20 -7.14 9.48
CA TYR A 382 -16.51 -6.56 9.77
C TYR A 382 -17.78 -7.38 9.47
N VAL A 383 -17.66 -8.54 8.81
CA VAL A 383 -18.76 -9.46 8.50
C VAL A 383 -19.27 -10.19 9.78
N PRO A 384 -20.56 -10.60 9.86
CA PRO A 384 -21.06 -11.34 11.01
C PRO A 384 -20.36 -12.68 11.24
N GLN A 385 -20.17 -13.01 12.51
CA GLN A 385 -19.42 -14.18 12.93
C GLN A 385 -20.25 -15.45 12.77
N GLY A 386 -19.61 -16.49 12.25
CA GLY A 386 -20.14 -17.84 12.11
C GLY A 386 -19.59 -18.52 10.86
N ARG A 387 -19.01 -19.72 11.02
CA ARG A 387 -18.24 -20.38 9.95
C ARG A 387 -19.10 -20.71 8.74
N GLU A 388 -20.33 -21.17 8.98
CA GLU A 388 -21.31 -21.54 7.94
C GLU A 388 -22.01 -20.31 7.32
N ASN A 389 -21.69 -19.09 7.76
CA ASN A 389 -22.31 -17.86 7.24
C ASN A 389 -21.44 -17.17 6.20
N TYR A 390 -20.14 -16.99 6.50
CA TYR A 390 -19.20 -16.21 5.68
C TYR A 390 -17.74 -16.70 5.83
N GLU A 391 -17.54 -17.96 6.21
CA GLU A 391 -16.25 -18.54 6.62
C GLU A 391 -15.60 -17.86 7.85
N THR A 392 -16.22 -16.80 8.40
CA THR A 392 -15.79 -16.07 9.58
C THR A 392 -15.89 -16.92 10.85
N THR A 393 -14.79 -17.53 11.29
CA THR A 393 -14.77 -18.31 12.53
C THR A 393 -14.42 -17.39 13.70
N ALA A 394 -15.25 -17.37 14.74
CA ALA A 394 -14.97 -16.66 15.99
C ALA A 394 -15.38 -17.50 17.21
N ARG A 395 -14.43 -17.71 18.14
CA ARG A 395 -14.59 -18.57 19.33
C ARG A 395 -13.91 -17.95 20.55
N TYR A 396 -14.52 -18.10 21.71
CA TYR A 396 -13.93 -17.72 22.99
C TYR A 396 -13.13 -18.87 23.61
N TYR A 397 -12.07 -18.49 24.31
CA TYR A 397 -11.21 -19.36 25.10
C TYR A 397 -10.84 -18.65 26.41
N THR A 398 -10.58 -19.42 27.45
CA THR A 398 -9.98 -18.93 28.69
C THR A 398 -8.56 -19.45 28.85
N LEU A 399 -7.66 -18.55 29.27
CA LEU A 399 -6.28 -18.85 29.60
C LEU A 399 -6.20 -19.63 30.93
N ASN A 400 -5.72 -20.88 30.90
CA ASN A 400 -5.73 -21.77 32.06
C ASN A 400 -4.56 -21.53 33.06
N ASP A 401 -3.39 -21.13 32.55
CA ASP A 401 -2.18 -20.82 33.32
C ASP A 401 -1.47 -19.64 32.65
N GLY A 402 -1.76 -18.43 33.14
CA GLY A 402 -1.21 -17.20 32.56
C GLY A 402 0.30 -17.05 32.79
N GLU A 403 0.82 -17.49 33.93
CA GLU A 403 2.25 -17.38 34.25
C GLU A 403 3.08 -18.30 33.36
N SER A 404 2.68 -19.57 33.20
CA SER A 404 3.40 -20.49 32.32
C SER A 404 3.27 -20.12 30.85
N PHE A 405 2.09 -19.65 30.41
CA PHE A 405 1.88 -19.14 29.05
C PHE A 405 2.83 -17.97 28.73
N ILE A 406 2.85 -16.93 29.57
CA ILE A 406 3.74 -15.78 29.40
C ILE A 406 5.21 -16.22 29.37
N ASN A 407 5.62 -17.12 30.27
CA ASN A 407 7.00 -17.60 30.32
C ASN A 407 7.42 -18.40 29.08
N GLU A 408 6.53 -19.19 28.47
CA GLU A 408 6.84 -19.93 27.24
C GLU A 408 6.83 -19.00 26.01
N ILE A 409 5.89 -18.05 25.91
CA ILE A 409 5.90 -17.02 24.85
C ILE A 409 7.18 -16.16 24.93
N ALA A 410 7.58 -15.75 26.14
CA ALA A 410 8.80 -14.98 26.37
C ALA A 410 10.10 -15.81 26.24
N SER A 411 10.03 -17.12 25.97
CA SER A 411 11.20 -17.99 25.80
C SER A 411 11.76 -18.03 24.38
N PHE A 412 11.00 -17.56 23.38
CA PHE A 412 11.50 -17.35 22.02
C PHE A 412 12.38 -16.10 21.93
N GLU A 413 13.16 -16.01 20.85
CA GLU A 413 13.84 -14.78 20.47
C GLU A 413 12.86 -13.87 19.72
N TRP A 414 12.74 -12.62 20.17
CA TRP A 414 11.80 -11.63 19.63
C TRP A 414 12.55 -10.40 19.11
N VAL A 415 11.98 -9.77 18.08
CA VAL A 415 12.42 -8.47 17.56
C VAL A 415 11.22 -7.55 17.35
N THR A 416 11.45 -6.24 17.33
CA THR A 416 10.42 -5.25 16.98
C THR A 416 10.05 -5.32 15.49
N CYS A 417 8.82 -4.94 15.15
CA CYS A 417 8.32 -4.89 13.77
C CYS A 417 7.32 -3.75 13.56
N ASP A 418 7.06 -3.42 12.29
CA ASP A 418 6.07 -2.40 11.90
C ASP A 418 4.64 -2.98 11.86
N SER A 419 3.62 -2.12 11.95
CA SER A 419 2.22 -2.52 11.68
C SER A 419 2.06 -3.10 10.27
N LEU A 420 2.67 -2.46 9.27
CA LEU A 420 2.54 -2.86 7.87
C LEU A 420 3.00 -4.31 7.63
N GLU A 421 4.07 -4.74 8.31
CA GLU A 421 4.54 -6.13 8.24
C GLU A 421 3.49 -7.10 8.78
N ILE A 422 2.89 -6.77 9.92
CA ILE A 422 1.84 -7.61 10.50
C ILE A 422 0.64 -7.65 9.58
N ASP A 423 0.23 -6.51 9.02
CA ASP A 423 -0.98 -6.43 8.19
C ASP A 423 -0.82 -7.19 6.86
N GLU A 424 0.32 -7.07 6.16
CA GLU A 424 0.60 -7.84 4.93
C GLU A 424 0.69 -9.35 5.19
N LYS A 425 1.14 -9.77 6.38
CA LYS A 425 1.24 -11.18 6.76
C LYS A 425 -0.09 -11.73 7.29
N ALA A 426 -0.83 -10.98 8.09
CA ALA A 426 -2.06 -11.38 8.75
C ALA A 426 -3.28 -11.36 7.84
N TYR A 427 -3.34 -10.44 6.87
CA TYR A 427 -4.49 -10.30 5.97
C TYR A 427 -4.21 -10.82 4.55
N PHE A 428 -5.28 -11.01 3.79
CA PHE A 428 -5.28 -11.20 2.34
C PHE A 428 -6.56 -10.63 1.75
N TYR A 429 -6.54 -10.26 0.47
CA TYR A 429 -7.75 -9.87 -0.25
C TYR A 429 -8.30 -11.07 -1.01
N ASP A 430 -9.59 -11.33 -0.85
CA ASP A 430 -10.32 -12.31 -1.66
C ASP A 430 -11.75 -11.81 -1.93
N HIS A 431 -12.24 -12.02 -3.16
CA HIS A 431 -13.54 -11.55 -3.64
C HIS A 431 -13.88 -10.07 -3.34
N GLY A 432 -12.85 -9.21 -3.25
CA GLY A 432 -13.00 -7.78 -2.91
C GLY A 432 -13.15 -7.47 -1.41
N MET A 433 -12.95 -8.46 -0.53
CA MET A 433 -12.96 -8.30 0.93
C MET A 433 -11.58 -8.58 1.53
N MET A 434 -11.24 -7.85 2.60
CA MET A 434 -10.06 -8.11 3.42
C MET A 434 -10.37 -9.25 4.40
N ASN A 435 -9.53 -10.28 4.41
CA ASN A 435 -9.70 -11.51 5.18
C ASN A 435 -8.54 -11.72 6.15
N LEU A 436 -8.85 -12.04 7.41
CA LEU A 436 -7.89 -12.33 8.47
C LEU A 436 -7.52 -13.82 8.47
N LYS A 437 -6.22 -14.15 8.38
CA LYS A 437 -5.70 -15.54 8.38
C LYS A 437 -5.77 -16.24 9.74
N GLY A 438 -6.06 -15.50 10.82
CA GLY A 438 -6.20 -16.04 12.17
C GLY A 438 -5.48 -15.20 13.22
N ALA A 439 -6.19 -14.80 14.29
CA ALA A 439 -5.60 -14.13 15.45
C ALA A 439 -6.34 -14.46 16.75
N TYR A 440 -5.59 -14.55 17.86
CA TYR A 440 -6.12 -14.55 19.22
C TYR A 440 -6.06 -13.13 19.80
N ASN A 441 -7.20 -12.57 20.15
CA ASN A 441 -7.32 -11.25 20.76
C ASN A 441 -7.63 -11.41 22.26
N PHE A 442 -6.74 -10.93 23.13
CA PHE A 442 -6.83 -11.08 24.58
C PHE A 442 -7.34 -9.81 25.26
N GLY A 443 -7.93 -9.95 26.45
CA GLY A 443 -8.33 -8.79 27.26
C GLY A 443 -9.50 -8.01 26.66
N ILE A 444 -10.30 -8.65 25.82
CA ILE A 444 -11.56 -8.09 25.31
C ILE A 444 -12.50 -7.87 26.48
N THR A 445 -13.03 -6.66 26.60
CA THR A 445 -14.12 -6.36 27.54
C THR A 445 -15.45 -6.36 26.80
N GLU A 446 -16.56 -6.54 27.53
CA GLU A 446 -17.93 -6.57 26.98
C GLU A 446 -18.29 -5.36 26.10
N ASN A 447 -17.53 -4.26 26.17
CA ASN A 447 -17.77 -3.01 25.44
C ASN A 447 -16.60 -2.53 24.55
N SER A 448 -15.52 -3.31 24.35
CA SER A 448 -14.38 -2.87 23.53
C SER A 448 -13.77 -3.96 22.63
N PHE A 449 -13.75 -3.71 21.32
CA PHE A 449 -12.95 -4.50 20.36
C PHE A 449 -11.44 -4.26 20.49
N GLY A 450 -11.02 -3.22 21.21
CA GLY A 450 -9.63 -3.06 21.67
C GLY A 450 -9.37 -4.00 22.85
N GLY A 451 -8.65 -5.09 22.60
CA GLY A 451 -8.07 -5.95 23.62
C GLY A 451 -6.74 -5.42 24.16
N THR A 452 -6.18 -6.10 25.16
CA THR A 452 -4.85 -5.79 25.72
C THR A 452 -3.71 -6.22 24.80
N GLY A 453 -3.97 -7.20 23.91
CA GLY A 453 -3.09 -7.57 22.81
C GLY A 453 -3.72 -8.52 21.80
N SER A 454 -3.16 -8.55 20.58
CA SER A 454 -3.53 -9.44 19.48
C SER A 454 -2.34 -10.30 19.08
N PHE A 455 -2.53 -11.61 19.04
CA PHE A 455 -1.50 -12.59 18.73
C PHE A 455 -1.84 -13.31 17.44
N TYR A 456 -0.93 -13.32 16.47
CA TYR A 456 -1.10 -14.03 15.21
C TYR A 456 -0.23 -15.28 15.25
N PRO A 457 -0.77 -16.51 15.11
CA PRO A 457 0.02 -17.76 15.19
C PRO A 457 1.18 -17.87 14.19
N LEU A 458 1.23 -16.98 13.19
CA LEU A 458 2.37 -16.75 12.30
C LEU A 458 3.62 -16.18 13.02
N GLY A 459 3.56 -15.94 14.34
CA GLY A 459 4.69 -15.48 15.14
C GLY A 459 4.72 -13.98 15.41
N TYR A 460 3.55 -13.32 15.48
CA TYR A 460 3.45 -11.87 15.74
C TYR A 460 2.61 -11.56 16.98
N ILE A 461 3.00 -10.51 17.70
CA ILE A 461 2.29 -9.97 18.87
C ILE A 461 2.13 -8.45 18.70
N ILE A 462 0.89 -7.98 18.81
CA ILE A 462 0.56 -6.56 19.03
C ILE A 462 0.14 -6.43 20.49
N SER A 463 0.68 -5.44 21.19
CA SER A 463 0.26 -5.05 22.54
C SER A 463 0.31 -3.53 22.69
N THR A 464 -0.19 -3.02 23.82
CA THR A 464 -0.04 -1.60 24.18
C THR A 464 1.43 -1.19 24.38
N ALA A 465 2.33 -2.13 24.66
CA ALA A 465 3.76 -1.89 24.85
C ALA A 465 4.58 -1.91 23.53
N GLY A 466 4.04 -2.45 22.44
CA GLY A 466 4.74 -2.53 21.17
C GLY A 466 4.23 -3.62 20.22
N ARG A 467 4.92 -3.74 19.08
CA ARG A 467 4.70 -4.75 18.04
C ARG A 467 5.95 -5.61 17.90
N PHE A 468 5.77 -6.92 17.98
CA PHE A 468 6.85 -7.90 18.07
C PHE A 468 6.64 -9.03 17.08
N LYS A 469 7.73 -9.56 16.55
CA LYS A 469 7.74 -10.79 15.75
C LYS A 469 8.82 -11.76 16.22
N LEU A 470 8.63 -13.04 15.95
CA LEU A 470 9.66 -14.05 16.16
C LEU A 470 10.90 -13.71 15.32
N LYS A 471 12.07 -13.72 15.95
CA LYS A 471 13.36 -13.55 15.26
C LYS A 471 13.67 -14.70 14.31
N ASN A 472 13.12 -15.88 14.59
CA ASN A 472 13.19 -17.08 13.77
C ASN A 472 11.77 -17.50 13.33
N GLU A 473 11.38 -17.17 12.09
CA GLU A 473 10.06 -17.50 11.55
C GLU A 473 9.77 -19.02 11.57
N SER A 474 10.80 -19.88 11.53
CA SER A 474 10.61 -21.34 11.61
C SER A 474 10.12 -21.85 12.98
N ASP A 475 10.07 -21.00 14.00
CA ASP A 475 9.48 -21.32 15.30
C ASP A 475 7.96 -21.06 15.38
N ALA A 476 7.33 -20.53 14.31
CA ALA A 476 5.90 -20.21 14.29
C ALA A 476 4.99 -21.40 14.66
N GLU A 477 5.28 -22.62 14.20
CA GLU A 477 4.51 -23.83 14.60
C GLU A 477 4.60 -24.12 16.11
N LYS A 478 5.77 -23.89 16.72
CA LYS A 478 5.98 -24.08 18.16
C LYS A 478 5.25 -23.01 18.97
N PHE A 479 5.25 -21.78 18.47
CA PHE A 479 4.50 -20.66 19.02
C PHE A 479 2.99 -20.91 18.94
N ALA A 480 2.49 -21.40 17.80
CA ALA A 480 1.10 -21.80 17.61
C ALA A 480 0.66 -22.89 18.62
N ALA A 481 1.50 -23.90 18.85
CA ALA A 481 1.24 -25.01 19.79
C ALA A 481 1.11 -24.57 21.27
N ILE A 482 1.55 -23.36 21.64
CA ILE A 482 1.36 -22.82 23.00
C ILE A 482 -0.11 -22.44 23.21
N PHE A 483 -0.80 -21.93 22.19
CA PHE A 483 -2.23 -21.60 22.31
C PHE A 483 -3.05 -22.86 22.58
N ASP A 484 -2.83 -23.96 21.83
CA ASP A 484 -3.50 -25.26 22.06
C ASP A 484 -3.27 -25.84 23.46
N LYS A 485 -2.14 -25.50 24.09
CA LYS A 485 -1.73 -25.99 25.42
C LYS A 485 -2.37 -25.20 26.57
N TYR A 486 -2.54 -23.89 26.40
CA TYR A 486 -2.93 -22.97 27.48
C TYR A 486 -4.31 -22.34 27.32
N LEU A 487 -4.88 -22.33 26.12
CA LEU A 487 -6.23 -21.84 25.86
C LEU A 487 -7.23 -23.01 25.89
N ILE A 488 -8.18 -22.95 26.82
CA ILE A 488 -9.31 -23.89 26.88
C ILE A 488 -10.50 -23.20 26.22
N MET A 489 -11.14 -23.85 25.24
CA MET A 489 -12.33 -23.29 24.58
C MET A 489 -13.49 -23.15 25.58
N GLU A 490 -14.20 -22.02 25.54
CA GLU A 490 -15.41 -21.85 26.35
C GLU A 490 -16.54 -22.74 25.85
N LYS A 491 -17.39 -23.24 26.76
CA LYS A 491 -18.38 -24.28 26.44
C LYS A 491 -19.38 -23.86 25.38
N GLU A 492 -19.79 -22.59 25.37
CA GLU A 492 -20.63 -22.00 24.34
C GLU A 492 -19.96 -22.09 22.96
N SER A 493 -18.63 -21.88 22.90
CA SER A 493 -17.83 -22.02 21.67
C SER A 493 -17.58 -23.49 21.29
N GLU A 494 -17.40 -24.39 22.26
CA GLU A 494 -17.38 -25.85 21.99
C GLU A 494 -18.70 -26.29 21.34
N ILE A 495 -19.82 -25.72 21.78
CA ILE A 495 -21.14 -26.05 21.22
C ILE A 495 -21.36 -25.36 19.87
N ALA A 496 -20.85 -24.15 19.65
CA ALA A 496 -20.83 -23.55 18.30
C ALA A 496 -20.07 -24.44 17.30
N GLU A 497 -18.91 -24.99 17.68
CA GLU A 497 -18.18 -25.99 16.90
C GLU A 497 -18.98 -27.30 16.72
N LYS A 498 -19.66 -27.79 17.76
CA LYS A 498 -20.56 -28.96 17.64
C LYS A 498 -21.72 -28.69 16.67
N ILE A 499 -22.32 -27.49 16.65
CA ILE A 499 -23.41 -27.15 15.71
C ILE A 499 -22.89 -27.05 14.28
N CYS A 500 -21.77 -26.34 14.04
CA CYS A 500 -21.13 -26.26 12.71
C CYS A 500 -20.76 -27.65 12.18
N SER A 501 -20.07 -28.46 12.99
CA SER A 501 -19.79 -29.87 12.66
C SER A 501 -21.09 -30.67 12.47
N GLY A 502 -22.09 -30.38 13.29
CA GLY A 502 -23.41 -31.00 13.30
C GLY A 502 -24.21 -30.74 12.04
N MET A 503 -23.97 -29.64 11.32
CA MET A 503 -24.62 -29.33 10.04
C MET A 503 -24.04 -30.10 8.85
N THR A 504 -22.78 -30.53 8.95
CA THR A 504 -21.99 -31.07 7.83
C THR A 504 -21.62 -32.56 7.99
N ASN A 505 -21.89 -33.16 9.15
CA ASN A 505 -21.46 -34.53 9.47
C ASN A 505 -22.45 -35.65 9.09
N TYR A 506 -23.50 -35.34 8.33
CA TYR A 506 -24.47 -36.30 7.82
C TYR A 506 -24.73 -36.02 6.33
N ASP A 507 -25.02 -37.05 5.54
CA ASP A 507 -25.32 -36.92 4.11
C ASP A 507 -26.75 -36.39 3.89
N ASN A 508 -27.70 -36.86 4.71
CA ASN A 508 -29.11 -36.48 4.59
C ASN A 508 -29.91 -36.50 5.91
N LEU A 509 -31.02 -35.77 5.95
CA LEU A 509 -31.99 -35.73 7.05
C LEU A 509 -33.40 -35.78 6.45
N ARG A 510 -34.27 -36.62 7.01
CA ARG A 510 -35.74 -36.54 6.86
C ARG A 510 -36.39 -36.43 8.23
N GLY A 511 -37.54 -35.75 8.32
CA GLY A 511 -38.30 -35.70 9.57
C GLY A 511 -39.59 -34.89 9.48
N HIS A 512 -40.41 -35.00 10.51
CA HIS A 512 -41.51 -34.08 10.77
C HIS A 512 -40.94 -32.85 11.50
N PHE A 513 -41.38 -31.65 11.14
CA PHE A 513 -41.01 -30.42 11.82
C PHE A 513 -42.24 -29.63 12.24
N THR A 514 -42.14 -29.01 13.40
CA THR A 514 -43.05 -27.95 13.85
C THR A 514 -42.22 -26.68 14.04
N PHE A 515 -42.69 -25.57 13.47
CA PHE A 515 -42.11 -24.23 13.64
C PHE A 515 -43.19 -23.26 14.10
N GLU A 516 -42.98 -22.62 15.24
CA GLU A 516 -43.87 -21.60 15.79
C GLU A 516 -43.07 -20.32 16.04
N LYS A 517 -43.58 -19.16 15.61
CA LYS A 517 -42.96 -17.86 15.87
C LYS A 517 -44.04 -16.84 16.22
N THR A 518 -43.93 -16.19 17.37
CA THR A 518 -44.85 -15.13 17.82
C THR A 518 -44.08 -13.83 17.93
N TYR A 519 -44.68 -12.71 17.52
CA TYR A 519 -44.16 -11.37 17.76
C TYR A 519 -45.32 -10.39 18.02
N GLY A 520 -45.46 -9.94 19.27
CA GLY A 520 -46.64 -9.17 19.68
C GLY A 520 -47.92 -10.02 19.63
N ASP A 521 -48.94 -9.53 18.92
CA ASP A 521 -50.23 -10.21 18.71
C ASP A 521 -50.23 -11.09 17.43
N GLU A 522 -49.09 -11.21 16.75
CA GLU A 522 -48.97 -11.93 15.48
C GLU A 522 -48.28 -13.29 15.67
N ASP A 523 -48.89 -14.35 15.13
CA ASP A 523 -48.37 -15.71 15.13
C ASP A 523 -48.01 -16.18 13.71
N GLN A 524 -47.01 -17.06 13.64
CA GLN A 524 -46.69 -17.95 12.54
C GLN A 524 -46.63 -19.36 13.10
N ILE A 525 -47.32 -20.30 12.47
CA ILE A 525 -47.23 -21.73 12.79
C ILE A 525 -47.09 -22.49 11.46
N ILE A 526 -46.16 -23.44 11.41
CA ILE A 526 -45.98 -24.38 10.30
C ILE A 526 -45.76 -25.76 10.89
N ASP A 527 -46.55 -26.74 10.46
CA ASP A 527 -46.42 -28.14 10.87
C ASP A 527 -46.37 -29.04 9.63
N GLY A 528 -45.36 -29.88 9.49
CA GLY A 528 -45.16 -30.66 8.27
C GLY A 528 -43.89 -31.48 8.18
N TYR A 529 -43.44 -31.76 6.96
CA TYR A 529 -42.30 -32.64 6.68
C TYR A 529 -41.15 -31.90 6.02
N MET A 530 -39.93 -32.33 6.32
CA MET A 530 -38.74 -31.84 5.64
C MET A 530 -37.83 -32.98 5.16
N SER A 531 -37.08 -32.68 4.11
CA SER A 531 -35.98 -33.47 3.58
C SER A 531 -34.82 -32.53 3.27
N TYR A 532 -33.62 -32.89 3.73
CA TYR A 532 -32.41 -32.10 3.56
C TYR A 532 -31.29 -33.02 3.07
N ASP A 533 -30.81 -32.76 1.87
CA ASP A 533 -29.58 -33.32 1.30
C ASP A 533 -28.45 -32.35 1.65
N ALA A 534 -27.78 -32.62 2.76
CA ALA A 534 -26.75 -31.73 3.30
C ALA A 534 -25.51 -31.68 2.39
N LYS A 535 -25.19 -32.82 1.75
CA LYS A 535 -24.06 -32.95 0.84
C LYS A 535 -24.17 -32.08 -0.41
N ASN A 536 -25.38 -31.89 -0.92
CA ASN A 536 -25.64 -31.04 -2.08
C ASN A 536 -26.29 -29.69 -1.70
N GLU A 537 -26.36 -29.36 -0.40
CA GLU A 537 -26.97 -28.14 0.15
C GLU A 537 -28.42 -27.90 -0.32
N LYS A 538 -29.23 -28.97 -0.36
CA LYS A 538 -30.59 -28.94 -0.90
C LYS A 538 -31.63 -29.24 0.17
N LEU A 539 -32.54 -28.30 0.41
CA LEU A 539 -33.61 -28.41 1.42
C LEU A 539 -34.97 -28.33 0.75
N TYR A 540 -35.90 -29.17 1.21
CA TYR A 540 -37.33 -29.07 0.94
C TYR A 540 -38.05 -29.21 2.27
N MET A 541 -38.85 -28.21 2.65
CA MET A 541 -39.77 -28.29 3.78
C MET A 541 -41.17 -27.95 3.26
N LYS A 542 -42.15 -28.75 3.64
CA LYS A 542 -43.56 -28.53 3.31
C LYS A 542 -44.42 -28.82 4.51
N GLY A 543 -45.20 -27.82 4.91
CA GLY A 543 -46.14 -27.94 6.01
C GLY A 543 -47.37 -27.08 5.81
N ASP A 544 -48.32 -27.26 6.70
CA ASP A 544 -49.56 -26.50 6.74
C ASP A 544 -49.55 -25.55 7.93
N GLY A 545 -50.22 -24.40 7.77
CA GLY A 545 -50.34 -23.40 8.83
C GLY A 545 -50.56 -21.99 8.29
N HIS A 546 -49.91 -20.99 8.86
CA HIS A 546 -50.04 -19.58 8.48
C HIS A 546 -48.73 -18.82 8.75
N LEU A 547 -48.46 -17.79 7.94
CA LEU A 547 -47.40 -16.81 8.20
C LEU A 547 -47.95 -15.56 8.88
N PHE A 548 -47.05 -14.75 9.44
CA PHE A 548 -47.35 -13.40 9.90
C PHE A 548 -48.20 -12.64 8.86
N TYR A 549 -49.21 -11.92 9.35
CA TYR A 549 -50.20 -11.15 8.56
C TYR A 549 -51.18 -11.97 7.68
N GLN A 550 -51.17 -13.32 7.73
CA GLN A 550 -52.14 -14.16 7.02
C GLN A 550 -53.17 -14.75 7.98
N GLU A 551 -54.44 -14.33 7.88
CA GLU A 551 -55.57 -14.97 8.60
C GLU A 551 -55.96 -16.34 8.03
N LYS A 552 -55.43 -16.71 6.84
CA LYS A 552 -55.80 -17.92 6.10
C LYS A 552 -54.88 -19.10 6.39
N GLU A 553 -55.48 -20.29 6.43
CA GLU A 553 -54.72 -21.55 6.43
C GLU A 553 -54.12 -21.82 5.03
N ASN A 554 -52.80 -21.93 4.99
CA ASN A 554 -51.99 -22.11 3.80
C ASN A 554 -51.21 -23.43 3.89
N THR A 555 -50.93 -24.04 2.74
CA THR A 555 -49.79 -24.94 2.59
C THR A 555 -48.57 -24.10 2.23
N ILE A 556 -47.50 -24.26 2.99
CA ILE A 556 -46.27 -23.48 2.91
C ILE A 556 -45.15 -24.41 2.44
N GLU A 557 -44.51 -24.03 1.34
CA GLU A 557 -43.34 -24.72 0.78
C GLU A 557 -42.10 -23.82 0.93
N LEU A 558 -41.01 -24.41 1.39
CA LEU A 558 -39.72 -23.77 1.65
C LEU A 558 -38.62 -24.60 1.01
N ILE A 559 -37.73 -23.96 0.26
CA ILE A 559 -36.66 -24.66 -0.45
C ILE A 559 -35.32 -23.94 -0.33
N MET A 560 -34.24 -24.71 -0.39
CA MET A 560 -32.87 -24.24 -0.53
C MET A 560 -32.19 -25.03 -1.66
N ASN A 561 -31.43 -24.36 -2.51
CA ASN A 561 -30.77 -24.94 -3.69
C ASN A 561 -29.33 -24.41 -3.79
N GLY A 562 -28.46 -24.91 -2.91
CA GLY A 562 -27.12 -24.36 -2.66
C GLY A 562 -27.10 -23.34 -1.51
N HIS A 563 -25.91 -23.10 -0.98
CA HIS A 563 -25.57 -22.37 0.25
C HIS A 563 -26.48 -21.20 0.67
N ASP A 564 -26.87 -20.34 -0.28
CA ASP A 564 -27.63 -19.10 -0.04
C ASP A 564 -28.83 -18.88 -0.98
N ASN A 565 -29.24 -19.85 -1.79
CA ASN A 565 -30.40 -19.69 -2.69
C ASN A 565 -31.63 -20.34 -2.06
N ALA A 566 -32.47 -19.55 -1.39
CA ALA A 566 -33.72 -20.01 -0.82
C ALA A 566 -34.94 -19.40 -1.53
N ALA A 567 -36.07 -20.10 -1.46
CA ALA A 567 -37.36 -19.58 -1.89
C ALA A 567 -38.49 -20.14 -1.02
N TYR A 568 -39.60 -19.43 -0.97
CA TYR A 568 -40.82 -19.88 -0.30
C TYR A 568 -42.05 -19.61 -1.16
N ARG A 569 -43.10 -20.40 -0.95
CA ARG A 569 -44.42 -20.21 -1.55
C ARG A 569 -45.51 -20.59 -0.55
N THR A 570 -46.56 -19.77 -0.45
CA THR A 570 -47.79 -20.07 0.29
C THR A 570 -48.96 -20.23 -0.66
N VAL A 571 -49.70 -21.32 -0.48
CA VAL A 571 -50.87 -21.68 -1.30
C VAL A 571 -52.07 -21.81 -0.38
N GLU A 572 -53.13 -21.04 -0.63
CA GLU A 572 -54.35 -21.07 0.17
C GLU A 572 -55.00 -22.46 0.10
N LYS A 573 -55.26 -23.10 1.24
CA LYS A 573 -55.88 -24.44 1.26
C LYS A 573 -57.27 -24.48 0.62
N GLU A 574 -58.07 -23.43 0.80
CA GLU A 574 -59.45 -23.38 0.33
C GLU A 574 -59.55 -23.22 -1.20
N THR A 575 -58.63 -22.45 -1.79
CA THR A 575 -58.74 -22.02 -3.20
C THR A 575 -57.69 -22.64 -4.12
N GLY A 576 -56.57 -23.11 -3.57
CA GLY A 576 -55.40 -23.56 -4.33
C GLY A 576 -54.63 -22.42 -5.02
N ASN A 577 -54.97 -21.16 -4.74
CA ASN A 577 -54.27 -20.01 -5.29
C ASN A 577 -52.95 -19.78 -4.54
N ILE A 578 -51.93 -19.33 -5.26
CA ILE A 578 -50.71 -18.78 -4.67
C ILE A 578 -51.08 -17.44 -4.03
N ASP A 579 -50.92 -17.33 -2.72
CA ASP A 579 -51.13 -16.08 -1.96
C ASP A 579 -49.84 -15.25 -1.99
N ARG A 580 -48.70 -15.90 -1.70
CA ARG A 580 -47.39 -15.26 -1.65
C ARG A 580 -46.30 -16.19 -2.15
N VAL A 581 -45.32 -15.64 -2.83
CA VAL A 581 -44.10 -16.33 -3.22
C VAL A 581 -42.93 -15.34 -3.12
N GLY A 582 -41.72 -15.83 -2.86
CA GLY A 582 -40.54 -15.00 -2.93
C GLY A 582 -39.23 -15.77 -2.90
N THR A 583 -38.23 -15.28 -3.62
CA THR A 583 -36.85 -15.73 -3.50
C THR A 583 -36.12 -14.91 -2.43
N TYR A 584 -35.20 -15.55 -1.71
CA TYR A 584 -34.45 -14.89 -0.65
C TYR A 584 -33.08 -15.53 -0.43
N ARG A 585 -32.19 -14.76 0.17
CA ARG A 585 -30.85 -15.20 0.57
C ARG A 585 -30.67 -14.98 2.07
N TYR A 586 -29.79 -15.76 2.70
CA TYR A 586 -29.35 -15.44 4.04
C TYR A 586 -28.53 -14.15 4.01
N SER A 587 -29.10 -13.04 4.49
CA SER A 587 -28.44 -11.73 4.47
C SER A 587 -28.05 -11.28 5.88
N SER A 588 -26.93 -10.57 5.97
CA SER A 588 -26.11 -10.53 7.16
C SER A 588 -26.63 -9.63 8.30
N GLY A 589 -27.68 -8.83 8.04
CA GLY A 589 -28.13 -7.75 8.92
C GLY A 589 -29.63 -7.67 9.13
N SER A 590 -30.06 -7.80 10.38
CA SER A 590 -31.31 -7.25 10.97
C SER A 590 -32.67 -7.76 10.49
N SER A 591 -32.78 -8.38 9.31
CA SER A 591 -34.05 -8.92 8.81
C SER A 591 -33.82 -10.27 8.11
N ILE A 592 -34.03 -11.37 8.84
CA ILE A 592 -34.13 -12.67 8.18
C ILE A 592 -35.45 -12.68 7.37
N PRO A 593 -35.42 -12.99 6.07
CA PRO A 593 -36.64 -13.12 5.29
C PRO A 593 -37.43 -14.32 5.82
N LEU A 594 -38.60 -14.05 6.40
CA LEU A 594 -39.50 -15.08 6.91
C LEU A 594 -40.12 -15.85 5.74
N PRO A 595 -40.20 -17.20 5.78
CA PRO A 595 -39.86 -18.07 6.92
C PRO A 595 -38.38 -18.43 7.10
N ASP A 596 -37.98 -18.62 8.36
CA ASP A 596 -36.72 -19.31 8.69
C ASP A 596 -36.79 -20.77 8.23
N ASN A 597 -35.68 -21.30 7.68
CA ASN A 597 -35.56 -22.72 7.31
C ASN A 597 -34.56 -23.44 8.23
N TYR A 598 -34.54 -24.77 8.24
CA TYR A 598 -33.72 -25.56 9.16
C TYR A 598 -32.20 -25.24 9.08
N ALA A 599 -31.65 -25.08 7.88
CA ALA A 599 -30.23 -24.78 7.69
C ALA A 599 -29.91 -23.36 8.21
N TYR A 600 -30.72 -22.37 7.86
CA TYR A 600 -30.56 -20.98 8.33
C TYR A 600 -30.78 -20.82 9.83
N LEU A 601 -31.64 -21.66 10.45
CA LEU A 601 -31.77 -21.73 11.90
C LEU A 601 -30.47 -22.25 12.54
N CYS A 602 -29.89 -23.34 12.03
CA CYS A 602 -28.61 -23.86 12.53
C CYS A 602 -27.47 -22.83 12.38
N LYS A 603 -27.35 -22.20 11.20
CA LYS A 603 -26.41 -21.09 10.93
C LYS A 603 -26.58 -19.93 11.94
N SER A 604 -27.82 -19.59 12.27
CA SER A 604 -28.14 -18.51 13.21
C SER A 604 -27.85 -18.88 14.67
N LEU A 605 -28.05 -20.15 15.05
CA LEU A 605 -27.69 -20.66 16.37
C LEU A 605 -26.17 -20.70 16.58
N GLU A 606 -25.40 -21.19 15.60
CA GLU A 606 -23.94 -21.15 15.63
C GLU A 606 -23.43 -19.71 15.79
N LYS A 607 -23.92 -18.77 14.98
CA LYS A 607 -23.68 -17.32 15.14
C LYS A 607 -24.07 -16.79 16.52
N SER A 608 -25.19 -17.19 17.10
CA SER A 608 -25.65 -16.69 18.41
C SER A 608 -24.75 -17.09 19.58
N LEU A 609 -23.96 -18.17 19.42
CA LEU A 609 -22.97 -18.65 20.39
C LEU A 609 -21.56 -18.08 20.12
N THR A 610 -21.41 -17.16 19.17
CA THR A 610 -20.15 -16.43 18.90
C THR A 610 -20.02 -15.14 19.71
N PRO A 611 -18.78 -14.65 19.93
CA PRO A 611 -18.48 -13.40 20.65
C PRO A 611 -19.36 -12.19 20.31
N ARG A 612 -19.57 -11.92 19.02
CA ARG A 612 -20.33 -10.74 18.55
C ARG A 612 -21.84 -10.93 18.69
N GLY A 613 -22.34 -12.15 18.51
CA GLY A 613 -23.73 -12.49 18.81
C GLY A 613 -24.06 -12.29 20.30
N PHE A 614 -23.09 -12.56 21.18
CA PHE A 614 -23.21 -12.30 22.61
C PHE A 614 -23.30 -10.80 22.92
N ASN A 615 -22.37 -9.97 22.43
CA ASN A 615 -22.31 -8.54 22.78
C ASN A 615 -23.38 -7.67 22.08
N GLU A 616 -23.79 -7.98 20.84
CA GLU A 616 -24.82 -7.19 20.14
C GLU A 616 -26.24 -7.37 20.72
N TYR A 617 -26.50 -8.48 21.44
CA TYR A 617 -27.82 -8.78 22.04
C TYR A 617 -27.85 -8.77 23.59
N ASN A 618 -26.72 -8.98 24.28
CA ASN A 618 -26.64 -8.97 25.75
C ASN A 618 -25.77 -7.83 26.30
N SER A 619 -26.18 -6.57 26.09
CA SER A 619 -25.69 -5.45 26.93
C SER A 619 -26.11 -5.56 28.40
N ALA A 620 -27.00 -6.51 28.73
CA ALA A 620 -27.34 -6.90 30.09
C ALA A 620 -27.94 -8.33 30.15
N LYS A 621 -27.09 -9.39 30.16
CA LYS A 621 -27.35 -10.71 30.78
C LYS A 621 -26.18 -11.67 30.55
N GLN A 622 -25.61 -12.21 31.63
CA GLN A 622 -24.82 -13.45 31.57
C GLN A 622 -25.78 -14.62 31.28
N ASN A 623 -25.97 -14.95 30.00
CA ASN A 623 -26.68 -16.16 29.59
C ASN A 623 -25.80 -17.40 29.83
N ASN A 624 -25.55 -17.72 31.11
CA ASN A 624 -24.81 -18.92 31.50
C ASN A 624 -25.66 -20.15 31.13
N TYR A 625 -25.35 -20.81 30.01
CA TYR A 625 -26.07 -22.01 29.61
C TYR A 625 -25.77 -23.16 30.57
N GLN A 626 -26.82 -23.69 31.19
CA GLN A 626 -26.77 -24.98 31.87
C GLN A 626 -26.75 -26.07 30.80
N ILE A 627 -25.60 -26.72 30.63
CA ILE A 627 -25.39 -27.76 29.63
C ILE A 627 -25.54 -29.13 30.31
N THR A 628 -26.45 -29.95 29.82
CA THR A 628 -26.72 -31.31 30.29
C THR A 628 -26.57 -32.29 29.14
N GLU A 629 -25.61 -33.20 29.22
CA GLU A 629 -25.47 -34.31 28.27
C GLU A 629 -26.17 -35.55 28.87
N SER A 630 -27.21 -36.07 28.19
CA SER A 630 -27.92 -37.27 28.62
C SER A 630 -28.65 -37.97 27.48
N ASN A 631 -28.75 -39.31 27.54
CA ASN A 631 -29.56 -40.13 26.62
C ASN A 631 -29.31 -39.87 25.11
N GLY A 632 -28.05 -39.69 24.69
CA GLY A 632 -27.74 -39.43 23.28
C GLY A 632 -27.93 -37.98 22.82
N LYS A 633 -28.19 -37.05 23.76
CA LYS A 633 -28.54 -35.65 23.49
C LYS A 633 -27.76 -34.68 24.35
N ILE A 634 -27.52 -33.49 23.79
CA ILE A 634 -26.95 -32.33 24.48
C ILE A 634 -28.08 -31.32 24.63
N GLU A 635 -28.43 -30.97 25.87
CA GLU A 635 -29.42 -29.95 26.18
C GLU A 635 -28.73 -28.72 26.77
N LEU A 636 -28.89 -27.57 26.11
CA LEU A 636 -28.51 -26.27 26.62
C LEU A 636 -29.77 -25.59 27.16
N TYR A 637 -29.69 -25.05 28.37
CA TYR A 637 -30.79 -24.28 28.95
C TYR A 637 -30.25 -22.99 29.59
N SER A 638 -30.76 -21.83 29.17
CA SER A 638 -30.45 -20.53 29.78
C SER A 638 -31.73 -19.87 30.28
N HIS A 639 -31.71 -19.40 31.54
CA HIS A 639 -32.73 -18.48 32.07
C HIS A 639 -32.25 -17.05 31.86
N GLY A 640 -33.05 -16.22 31.18
CA GLY A 640 -32.82 -14.77 31.19
C GLY A 640 -33.13 -14.19 32.57
N ALA A 641 -32.47 -13.09 32.95
CA ALA A 641 -32.66 -12.41 34.25
C ALA A 641 -34.03 -11.69 34.43
N THR A 642 -35.09 -12.17 33.76
CA THR A 642 -36.48 -11.69 33.87
C THR A 642 -37.38 -12.92 33.81
N ASP A 643 -38.31 -13.06 34.76
CA ASP A 643 -39.22 -14.22 34.83
C ASP A 643 -39.94 -14.48 33.50
N GLY A 644 -40.00 -15.75 33.09
CA GLY A 644 -40.61 -16.18 31.82
C GLY A 644 -39.69 -16.10 30.60
N PHE A 645 -38.45 -15.60 30.74
CA PHE A 645 -37.47 -15.51 29.65
C PHE A 645 -36.54 -16.73 29.67
N TYR A 646 -36.54 -17.56 28.62
CA TYR A 646 -35.60 -18.68 28.52
C TYR A 646 -35.22 -19.05 27.09
N THR A 647 -34.04 -19.64 26.94
CA THR A 647 -33.56 -20.25 25.70
C THR A 647 -33.20 -21.71 25.98
N ARG A 648 -33.67 -22.62 25.13
CA ARG A 648 -33.39 -24.05 25.21
C ARG A 648 -32.99 -24.58 23.83
N ILE A 649 -31.87 -25.28 23.75
CA ILE A 649 -31.39 -25.91 22.51
C ILE A 649 -31.15 -27.39 22.81
N ILE A 650 -31.68 -28.28 21.97
CA ILE A 650 -31.47 -29.72 22.08
C ILE A 650 -30.78 -30.20 20.80
N LEU A 651 -29.60 -30.77 20.95
CA LEU A 651 -28.80 -31.36 19.88
C LEU A 651 -28.67 -32.88 20.08
N THR A 652 -28.32 -33.61 19.01
CA THR A 652 -27.74 -34.96 19.13
C THR A 652 -26.33 -34.88 19.75
N GLU A 653 -25.76 -36.01 20.20
CA GLU A 653 -24.33 -36.11 20.54
C GLU A 653 -23.40 -35.65 19.39
N ARG A 654 -23.85 -35.76 18.13
CA ARG A 654 -23.12 -35.30 16.94
C ARG A 654 -23.38 -33.82 16.62
N GLY A 655 -24.10 -33.09 17.47
CA GLY A 655 -24.35 -31.65 17.33
C GLY A 655 -25.48 -31.25 16.37
N GLN A 656 -26.24 -32.22 15.84
CA GLN A 656 -27.34 -31.94 14.92
C GLN A 656 -28.56 -31.41 15.68
N LEU A 657 -29.22 -30.36 15.18
CA LEU A 657 -30.33 -29.70 15.86
C LEU A 657 -31.59 -30.58 15.89
N ILE A 658 -32.11 -30.85 17.10
CA ILE A 658 -33.39 -31.54 17.32
C ILE A 658 -34.49 -30.53 17.69
N SER A 659 -34.17 -29.56 18.55
CA SER A 659 -35.15 -28.58 19.01
C SER A 659 -34.49 -27.27 19.42
N TYR A 660 -35.21 -26.17 19.22
CA TYR A 660 -34.88 -24.84 19.70
C TYR A 660 -36.14 -24.22 20.29
N GLU A 661 -36.04 -23.64 21.48
CA GLU A 661 -37.08 -22.84 22.11
C GLU A 661 -36.42 -21.54 22.58
N ASN A 662 -36.98 -20.37 22.21
CA ASN A 662 -36.56 -19.07 22.73
C ASN A 662 -37.83 -18.27 23.00
N ILE A 663 -38.11 -18.04 24.28
CA ILE A 663 -39.37 -17.48 24.75
C ILE A 663 -39.09 -16.25 25.60
N GLY A 664 -39.79 -15.17 25.31
CA GLY A 664 -39.81 -13.94 26.10
C GLY A 664 -41.23 -13.35 26.20
N PRO A 665 -41.41 -12.23 26.92
CA PRO A 665 -42.73 -11.67 27.21
C PRO A 665 -43.56 -11.22 25.99
N SER A 666 -42.92 -10.93 24.86
CA SER A 666 -43.55 -10.39 23.65
C SER A 666 -43.09 -11.09 22.37
N TYR A 667 -42.35 -12.19 22.50
CA TYR A 667 -41.88 -12.97 21.36
C TYR A 667 -41.70 -14.44 21.74
N LYS A 668 -41.88 -15.32 20.77
CA LYS A 668 -41.70 -16.77 20.91
C LYS A 668 -41.03 -17.28 19.63
N THR A 669 -40.14 -18.24 19.75
CA THR A 669 -39.66 -19.02 18.61
C THR A 669 -39.45 -20.45 19.08
N ILE A 670 -40.15 -21.39 18.47
CA ILE A 670 -39.99 -22.82 18.70
C ILE A 670 -39.73 -23.49 17.35
N PHE A 671 -38.71 -24.34 17.31
CA PHE A 671 -38.50 -25.32 16.26
C PHE A 671 -38.34 -26.70 16.91
N LYS A 672 -38.93 -27.72 16.31
CA LYS A 672 -38.85 -29.10 16.81
C LYS A 672 -38.86 -30.08 15.66
N LEU A 673 -37.97 -31.07 15.71
CA LEU A 673 -38.01 -32.27 14.89
C LEU A 673 -38.62 -33.44 15.66
N ASP A 674 -39.59 -34.09 15.03
CA ASP A 674 -40.18 -35.37 15.41
C ASP A 674 -40.00 -36.38 14.27
N ASP A 675 -40.07 -37.68 14.61
CA ASP A 675 -39.95 -38.79 13.65
C ASP A 675 -38.78 -38.64 12.64
N TYR A 676 -37.67 -38.08 13.12
CA TYR A 676 -36.51 -37.73 12.30
C TYR A 676 -35.52 -38.88 12.13
N GLU A 677 -34.84 -38.89 10.99
CA GLU A 677 -33.81 -39.85 10.62
C GLU A 677 -32.69 -39.13 9.87
N PHE A 678 -31.49 -39.16 10.46
CA PHE A 678 -30.24 -38.74 9.81
C PHE A 678 -29.62 -39.95 9.10
N ASP A 679 -28.93 -39.69 7.99
CA ASP A 679 -28.22 -40.69 7.18
C ASP A 679 -29.10 -41.86 6.72
N SER A 680 -30.33 -41.54 6.27
CA SER A 680 -31.28 -42.57 5.83
C SER A 680 -30.77 -43.27 4.56
N PRO A 681 -30.74 -44.62 4.52
CA PRO A 681 -30.30 -45.37 3.34
C PRO A 681 -31.31 -45.35 2.19
N ASP A 682 -32.58 -45.08 2.51
CA ASP A 682 -33.70 -44.97 1.56
C ASP A 682 -34.06 -43.49 1.29
N PHE A 683 -33.08 -42.58 1.39
CA PHE A 683 -33.31 -41.15 1.18
C PHE A 683 -33.58 -40.83 -0.30
N THR A 684 -34.64 -40.05 -0.52
CA THR A 684 -35.02 -39.49 -1.82
C THR A 684 -35.32 -38.01 -1.66
N MET A 685 -34.68 -37.18 -2.47
CA MET A 685 -34.89 -35.73 -2.47
C MET A 685 -35.86 -35.32 -3.58
N GLU A 686 -36.73 -34.34 -3.29
CA GLU A 686 -37.54 -33.66 -4.31
C GLU A 686 -36.64 -32.88 -5.29
N ASP A 687 -37.10 -32.63 -6.52
CA ASP A 687 -36.37 -31.76 -7.46
C ASP A 687 -36.52 -30.28 -7.09
N VAL A 688 -35.80 -29.89 -6.03
CA VAL A 688 -35.74 -28.51 -5.54
C VAL A 688 -35.18 -27.53 -6.58
N GLY A 689 -34.42 -28.00 -7.56
CA GLY A 689 -33.92 -27.16 -8.65
C GLY A 689 -35.05 -26.72 -9.58
N GLN A 690 -35.90 -27.66 -10.00
CA GLN A 690 -37.10 -27.36 -10.77
C GLN A 690 -38.11 -26.52 -9.97
N LEU A 691 -38.29 -26.82 -8.68
CA LEU A 691 -39.17 -26.05 -7.80
C LEU A 691 -38.67 -24.61 -7.60
N TYR A 692 -37.36 -24.39 -7.50
CA TYR A 692 -36.77 -23.07 -7.33
C TYR A 692 -37.02 -22.16 -8.52
N GLU A 693 -36.74 -22.62 -9.75
CA GLU A 693 -37.04 -21.82 -10.94
C GLU A 693 -38.55 -21.63 -11.16
N SER A 694 -39.41 -22.55 -10.70
CA SER A 694 -40.87 -22.36 -10.68
C SER A 694 -41.28 -21.24 -9.73
N MET A 695 -40.81 -21.24 -8.48
CA MET A 695 -41.18 -20.21 -7.49
C MET A 695 -40.67 -18.83 -7.90
N LYS A 696 -39.47 -18.77 -8.49
CA LYS A 696 -38.90 -17.53 -9.05
C LYS A 696 -39.71 -16.99 -10.23
N ALA A 697 -40.22 -17.86 -11.11
CA ALA A 697 -41.13 -17.45 -12.18
C ALA A 697 -42.49 -16.97 -11.63
N ASP A 698 -43.03 -17.64 -10.61
CA ASP A 698 -44.25 -17.22 -9.89
C ASP A 698 -44.05 -15.82 -9.26
N GLU A 699 -42.89 -15.54 -8.65
CA GLU A 699 -42.52 -14.24 -8.05
C GLU A 699 -42.43 -13.13 -9.10
N GLU A 700 -41.76 -13.39 -10.24
CA GLU A 700 -41.72 -12.44 -11.34
C GLU A 700 -43.11 -12.10 -11.90
N GLU A 701 -44.04 -13.07 -11.93
CA GLU A 701 -45.43 -12.80 -12.34
C GLU A 701 -46.19 -12.02 -11.27
N GLN A 702 -46.03 -12.36 -9.98
CA GLN A 702 -46.64 -11.63 -8.88
C GLN A 702 -46.20 -10.16 -8.87
N TYR A 703 -44.91 -9.89 -9.10
CA TYR A 703 -44.37 -8.53 -9.18
C TYR A 703 -44.92 -7.75 -10.39
N LYS A 704 -45.04 -8.37 -11.57
CA LYS A 704 -45.65 -7.75 -12.76
C LYS A 704 -47.11 -7.35 -12.48
N ARG A 705 -47.91 -8.24 -11.88
CA ARG A 705 -49.31 -7.97 -11.50
C ARG A 705 -49.48 -6.88 -10.42
N GLN A 706 -48.43 -6.54 -9.66
CA GLN A 706 -48.45 -5.46 -8.66
C GLN A 706 -48.06 -4.09 -9.24
N MET A 707 -47.49 -4.05 -10.45
CA MET A 707 -47.14 -2.80 -11.16
C MET A 707 -48.19 -2.36 -12.19
N GLU A 708 -49.22 -3.18 -12.44
CA GLU A 708 -50.38 -2.91 -13.31
C GLU A 708 -51.58 -2.33 -12.53
#